data_AF-A0A375HRK2-F1
#
_entry.id   AF-A0A375HRK2-F1
#
_cell.length_a   1.000
_cell.length_b   1.000
_cell.length_c   1.000
_cell.angle_alpha   90.00
_cell.angle_beta   90.00
_cell.angle_gamma   90.00
#
_symmetry.space_group_name_H-M   'P 1'
#
loop_
_entity.id
_entity.type
_entity.pdbx_description
1 polymer ?
#
loop_
_entity_poly.entity_id
_entity_poly.type
_entity_poly.pdbx_seq_one_letter_code
_entity_poly.pdbx_strand_id
1 'polypeptide(L)'
;MTVAGSNVVATDDVALRANRNLVIGAAESTATSSASQETRKSGMLSNGGAGVTFGKQQFNESQTARTTSHTGSVVGSLQGNVSLSAGESYRQTGSAVTTLKGDVEIRAKTVDINAATDTGRFDQETHFRQSGLTIAVSNPVLAAAQTAGQMARAQSQIDDPRMKALAGAATGLAARNTYDAVSKDPQAAGGVNISITVGASKSDSTQTQSSTTAVGSQINAGGNVRIRAEGAGEHSNINVVGSDIQAGNNLVLKAENQVNLLAAANTAEQHSSNQSASGGVGIAVSYGSNGAAFGVTANASAARGKADGNDVTWTNSHATAGNALVIDSGGDTNLRGAVASGNQVIANVGGNLNVESLQDTSRYDSKDQSASGSVTVGYGVSGSASVSQQKINSDFASVGEQSAIRAGSGGYQVDVSGNTDLKGGVIAGGVADRNSFATDTLTVSDIQNRAHYSASSIGIGGGFSAGDNSGKSGVGVNQGGEASTAGSGAVPGTELPTTGGAGQGFSVAPPMVAGASGSASSTTQSGISAGTITIRNNAKQQELTGQSAADTVAGLNRDTTNTENSLSPIFDEKKIKAGFEIVGALQREAGVFLNNRANEADAAKQAADAVAKDPNATPEQRAALQQQADDKAKWGQGGTYRQVMTALTAAASGNVTGSTMQFVQSATVGYVQGLAANQVKQIADGLDSETARAALHAIVGCAGAAAAAQSCGAGAMGAASASVLGSLLGSTEGMTAQQKQVRENAIQSLVAGAAGAAGANLATAMNGATFEIENNQLGAGPMPSPPPIWSPGQAQKPFQIPGKSQANGEAILTGTPDQSGQKAMPLVQPESSIVDRMANAVLDPISIPLQIVQGLNAIYNGKDQSSNRNQNISIDSKIGSQINDRGWTVSDIKDVIAAGPVGSTTDNRSGAKAPDGVPRSDTASVYGSKNGYVVVNDRTGEVVQVSGKNDPGWIPDSRIKWK
;
A
#
# COMPACT_ATOMS: atom_id res chain seq x y z
N MET A 1 51.26 -9.18 -15.49
CA MET A 1 51.46 -7.80 -15.01
C MET A 1 50.18 -7.39 -14.30
N THR A 2 50.29 -6.76 -13.13
CA THR A 2 49.14 -6.30 -12.35
C THR A 2 49.38 -4.86 -11.91
N VAL A 3 48.42 -3.98 -12.15
CA VAL A 3 48.31 -2.62 -11.60
C VAL A 3 47.10 -2.63 -10.69
N ALA A 4 47.30 -2.37 -9.39
CA ALA A 4 46.22 -2.41 -8.39
C ALA A 4 46.30 -1.20 -7.46
N GLY A 5 45.18 -0.47 -7.31
CA GLY A 5 45.10 0.78 -6.54
C GLY A 5 46.20 1.80 -6.86
N SER A 6 46.64 1.86 -8.12
CA SER A 6 47.82 2.62 -8.54
C SER A 6 47.54 3.45 -9.79
N ASN A 7 48.29 4.54 -9.97
CA ASN A 7 48.17 5.42 -11.13
C ASN A 7 49.41 5.29 -12.04
N VAL A 8 49.20 4.93 -13.30
CA VAL A 8 50.20 4.90 -14.36
C VAL A 8 49.80 5.92 -15.42
N VAL A 9 50.33 7.14 -15.31
CA VAL A 9 49.94 8.27 -16.16
C VAL A 9 51.15 8.90 -16.82
N ALA A 10 51.05 9.22 -18.11
CA ALA A 10 52.06 9.95 -18.86
C ALA A 10 51.47 11.11 -19.68
N THR A 11 52.30 12.06 -20.11
CA THR A 11 51.88 13.13 -21.02
C THR A 11 51.60 12.58 -22.41
N ASP A 12 52.51 11.76 -22.92
CA ASP A 12 52.44 11.12 -24.24
C ASP A 12 51.99 9.66 -24.09
N ASP A 13 52.44 8.76 -24.95
CA ASP A 13 51.94 7.38 -24.99
C ASP A 13 52.21 6.57 -23.71
N VAL A 14 51.21 5.80 -23.28
CA VAL A 14 51.35 4.74 -22.26
C VAL A 14 51.19 3.38 -22.93
N ALA A 15 52.18 2.51 -22.78
CA ALA A 15 52.13 1.14 -23.31
C ALA A 15 52.42 0.11 -22.21
N LEU A 16 51.43 -0.75 -21.92
CA LEU A 16 51.57 -1.87 -20.99
C LEU A 16 51.50 -3.18 -21.78
N ARG A 17 52.58 -3.98 -21.71
CA ARG A 17 52.67 -5.27 -22.40
C ARG A 17 52.97 -6.39 -21.41
N ALA A 18 52.17 -7.45 -21.46
CA ALA A 18 52.36 -8.64 -20.65
C ALA A 18 52.37 -9.91 -21.52
N ASN A 19 53.38 -10.76 -21.34
CA ASN A 19 53.48 -12.02 -22.10
C ASN A 19 52.31 -12.99 -21.84
N ARG A 20 51.65 -12.87 -20.69
CA ARG A 20 50.46 -13.67 -20.32
C ARG A 20 49.31 -12.74 -19.99
N ASN A 21 49.10 -12.47 -18.71
CA ASN A 21 47.93 -11.72 -18.24
C ASN A 21 48.28 -10.27 -17.91
N LEU A 22 47.39 -9.34 -18.24
CA LEU A 22 47.41 -7.95 -17.79
C LEU A 22 46.16 -7.68 -16.94
N VAL A 23 46.36 -7.27 -15.70
CA VAL A 23 45.28 -6.98 -14.75
C VAL A 23 45.37 -5.52 -14.31
N ILE A 24 44.30 -4.75 -14.51
CA ILE A 24 44.12 -3.39 -14.01
C ILE A 24 42.98 -3.44 -12.96
N GLY A 25 43.35 -3.63 -11.70
CA GLY A 25 42.40 -3.86 -10.61
C GLY A 25 42.30 -2.70 -9.63
N ALA A 26 41.28 -2.72 -8.80
CA ALA A 26 41.16 -1.86 -7.63
C ALA A 26 41.92 -2.45 -6.42
N ALA A 27 42.38 -1.59 -5.53
CA ALA A 27 42.79 -1.98 -4.18
C ALA A 27 41.56 -2.04 -3.28
N GLU A 28 41.43 -3.11 -2.52
CA GLU A 28 40.34 -3.33 -1.58
C GLU A 28 40.70 -2.75 -0.20
N SER A 29 39.78 -2.02 0.41
CA SER A 29 39.88 -1.54 1.78
C SER A 29 38.70 -2.05 2.59
N THR A 30 38.96 -2.80 3.66
CA THR A 30 37.93 -3.20 4.61
C THR A 30 38.07 -2.37 5.88
N ALA A 31 37.02 -1.62 6.23
CA ALA A 31 36.87 -0.96 7.51
C ALA A 31 35.87 -1.74 8.36
N THR A 32 36.22 -2.04 9.61
CA THR A 32 35.29 -2.60 10.59
C THR A 32 35.30 -1.71 11.82
N SER A 33 34.13 -1.19 12.19
CA SER A 33 33.94 -0.46 13.43
C SER A 33 32.96 -1.23 14.30
N SER A 34 33.40 -1.57 15.51
CA SER A 34 32.55 -2.15 16.54
C SER A 34 32.42 -1.18 17.70
N ALA A 35 31.18 -0.87 18.07
CA ALA A 35 30.88 -0.14 19.30
C ALA A 35 30.05 -1.05 20.20
N SER A 36 30.44 -1.16 21.47
CA SER A 36 29.66 -1.84 22.48
C SER A 36 29.46 -0.91 23.66
N GLN A 37 28.21 -0.68 24.05
CA GLN A 37 27.87 0.09 25.23
C GLN A 37 27.14 -0.83 26.21
N GLU A 38 27.77 -1.08 27.35
CA GLU A 38 27.10 -1.72 28.48
C GLU A 38 26.94 -0.72 29.61
N THR A 39 25.69 -0.48 30.01
CA THR A 39 25.36 0.38 31.14
C THR A 39 24.57 -0.41 32.16
N ARG A 40 25.11 -0.52 33.37
CA ARG A 40 24.43 -1.07 34.54
C ARG A 40 24.18 0.07 35.52
N LYS A 41 22.92 0.34 35.82
CA LYS A 41 22.52 1.34 36.82
C LYS A 41 21.76 0.65 37.94
N SER A 42 21.99 1.11 39.16
CA SER A 42 21.29 0.67 40.36
C SER A 42 20.95 1.86 41.25
N GLY A 43 19.83 1.79 41.96
CA GLY A 43 19.35 2.88 42.82
C GLY A 43 18.22 3.64 42.14
N MET A 44 18.17 4.97 42.30
CA MET A 44 17.14 5.82 41.70
C MET A 44 17.45 6.09 40.22
N LEU A 45 16.56 5.64 39.33
CA LEU A 45 16.64 5.75 37.87
C LEU A 45 15.56 6.71 37.39
N SER A 46 15.85 7.53 36.38
CA SER A 46 14.86 8.39 35.72
C SER A 46 14.38 7.73 34.43
N ASN A 47 13.06 7.65 34.23
CA ASN A 47 12.46 6.98 33.07
C ASN A 47 12.01 7.97 31.96
N GLY A 48 12.34 9.26 32.08
CA GLY A 48 11.83 10.32 31.21
C GLY A 48 10.41 10.74 31.60
N GLY A 49 10.24 11.98 32.07
CA GLY A 49 8.99 12.47 32.66
C GLY A 49 9.02 12.52 34.20
N ALA A 50 7.86 12.64 34.84
CA ALA A 50 7.73 12.82 36.30
C ALA A 50 7.76 11.49 37.11
N GLY A 51 8.37 10.42 36.59
CA GLY A 51 8.48 9.12 37.26
C GLY A 51 9.92 8.68 37.52
N VAL A 52 10.15 8.07 38.69
CA VAL A 52 11.45 7.53 39.14
C VAL A 52 11.36 6.04 39.43
N THR A 53 12.33 5.24 38.97
CA THR A 53 12.43 3.80 39.29
C THR A 53 13.57 3.52 40.25
N PHE A 54 13.27 2.98 41.42
CA PHE A 54 14.26 2.44 42.35
C PHE A 54 14.51 0.96 42.02
N GLY A 55 15.64 0.65 41.40
CA GLY A 55 15.88 -0.72 40.95
C GLY A 55 17.20 -0.94 40.24
N LYS A 56 17.25 -1.99 39.43
CA LYS A 56 18.37 -2.34 38.55
C LYS A 56 17.94 -2.18 37.10
N GLN A 57 18.81 -1.60 36.29
CA GLN A 57 18.65 -1.48 34.85
C GLN A 57 19.95 -1.90 34.17
N GLN A 58 19.82 -2.77 33.16
CA GLN A 58 20.89 -3.17 32.27
C GLN A 58 20.50 -2.81 30.84
N PHE A 59 21.35 -2.04 30.18
CA PHE A 59 21.28 -1.75 28.76
C PHE A 59 22.58 -2.23 28.12
N ASN A 60 22.47 -3.10 27.13
CA ASN A 60 23.60 -3.53 26.31
C ASN A 60 23.25 -3.30 24.85
N GLU A 61 24.07 -2.52 24.16
CA GLU A 61 23.95 -2.27 22.74
C GLU A 61 25.28 -2.59 22.07
N SER A 62 25.23 -3.43 21.04
CA SER A 62 26.36 -3.72 20.17
C SER A 62 26.00 -3.28 18.75
N GLN A 63 26.95 -2.59 18.11
CA GLN A 63 26.85 -2.19 16.72
C GLN A 63 28.15 -2.60 16.04
N THR A 64 28.03 -3.32 14.93
CA THR A 64 29.15 -3.65 14.06
C THR A 64 28.83 -3.18 12.66
N ALA A 65 29.61 -2.22 12.18
CA ALA A 65 29.59 -1.82 10.78
C ALA A 65 30.84 -2.36 10.10
N ARG A 66 30.67 -3.06 8.99
CA ARG A 66 31.73 -3.52 8.11
C ARG A 66 31.48 -2.97 6.71
N THR A 67 32.45 -2.26 6.18
CA THR A 67 32.40 -1.73 4.83
C THR A 67 33.63 -2.20 4.08
N THR A 68 33.43 -2.75 2.88
CA THR A 68 34.50 -3.06 1.94
C THR A 68 34.33 -2.14 0.76
N SER A 69 35.34 -1.31 0.49
CA SER A 69 35.36 -0.38 -0.63
C SER A 69 36.53 -0.65 -1.57
N HIS A 70 36.35 -0.31 -2.84
CA HIS A 70 37.37 -0.49 -3.87
C HIS A 70 37.90 0.86 -4.36
N THR A 71 39.22 1.04 -4.30
CA THR A 71 39.91 2.17 -4.92
C THR A 71 40.57 1.74 -6.23
N GLY A 72 40.00 2.19 -7.35
CA GLY A 72 40.44 1.81 -8.70
C GLY A 72 41.87 2.24 -9.04
N SER A 73 42.50 1.50 -9.95
CA SER A 73 43.72 1.98 -10.63
C SER A 73 43.35 2.95 -11.76
N VAL A 74 44.27 3.84 -12.10
CA VAL A 74 44.16 4.70 -13.31
C VAL A 74 45.34 4.42 -14.23
N VAL A 75 45.07 4.01 -15.46
CA VAL A 75 46.09 3.96 -16.53
C VAL A 75 45.71 4.97 -17.59
N GLY A 76 46.56 5.96 -17.88
CA GLY A 76 46.14 6.98 -18.82
C GLY A 76 47.19 7.88 -19.42
N SER A 77 46.79 8.59 -20.47
CA SER A 77 47.61 9.58 -21.18
C SER A 77 46.90 10.92 -21.28
N LEU A 78 47.65 12.03 -21.21
CA LEU A 78 47.06 13.37 -21.38
C LEU A 78 46.91 13.78 -22.85
N GLN A 79 47.85 13.40 -23.70
CA GLN A 79 47.88 13.82 -25.11
C GLN A 79 48.09 12.65 -26.08
N GLY A 80 48.73 11.57 -25.63
CA GLY A 80 49.03 10.38 -26.41
C GLY A 80 48.01 9.26 -26.24
N ASN A 81 48.40 8.08 -26.71
CA ASN A 81 47.58 6.89 -26.75
C ASN A 81 47.82 5.99 -25.53
N VAL A 82 46.86 5.12 -25.24
CA VAL A 82 47.03 4.04 -24.26
C VAL A 82 46.93 2.69 -24.98
N SER A 83 48.02 1.92 -25.00
CA SER A 83 48.09 0.60 -25.63
C SER A 83 48.30 -0.50 -24.59
N LEU A 84 47.32 -1.37 -24.43
CA LEU A 84 47.28 -2.46 -23.45
C LEU A 84 47.29 -3.80 -24.19
N SER A 85 48.35 -4.60 -24.00
CA SER A 85 48.47 -5.90 -24.66
C SER A 85 48.80 -7.01 -23.67
N ALA A 86 48.04 -8.10 -23.76
CA ALA A 86 48.22 -9.33 -23.00
C ALA A 86 48.31 -10.53 -23.97
N GLY A 87 49.24 -11.46 -23.74
CA GLY A 87 49.34 -12.68 -24.55
C GLY A 87 48.21 -13.69 -24.30
N GLU A 88 47.56 -13.61 -23.13
CA GLU A 88 46.44 -14.48 -22.74
C GLU A 88 45.21 -13.63 -22.38
N SER A 89 45.04 -13.18 -21.12
CA SER A 89 43.84 -12.44 -20.69
C SER A 89 44.13 -11.00 -20.28
N TYR A 90 43.25 -10.07 -20.67
CA TYR A 90 43.14 -8.73 -20.10
C TYR A 90 41.98 -8.68 -19.11
N ARG A 91 42.19 -8.16 -17.90
CA ARG A 91 41.12 -7.97 -16.91
C ARG A 91 41.20 -6.60 -16.26
N GLN A 92 40.12 -5.83 -16.36
CA GLN A 92 39.90 -4.56 -15.66
C GLN A 92 38.81 -4.74 -14.59
N THR A 93 39.00 -4.20 -13.39
CA THR A 93 38.00 -4.30 -12.31
C THR A 93 37.96 -3.02 -11.48
N GLY A 94 36.80 -2.36 -11.44
CA GLY A 94 36.56 -1.09 -10.74
C GLY A 94 37.64 -0.04 -10.97
N SER A 95 38.19 0.04 -12.18
CA SER A 95 39.37 0.86 -12.51
C SER A 95 39.13 1.69 -13.76
N ALA A 96 40.00 2.66 -14.03
CA ALA A 96 39.89 3.56 -15.18
C ALA A 96 41.07 3.42 -16.14
N VAL A 97 40.76 3.35 -17.44
CA VAL A 97 41.71 3.54 -18.54
C VAL A 97 41.30 4.79 -19.30
N THR A 98 42.17 5.78 -19.43
CA THR A 98 41.75 7.09 -19.97
C THR A 98 42.79 7.77 -20.86
N THR A 99 42.33 8.40 -21.94
CA THR A 99 43.11 9.42 -22.66
C THR A 99 42.23 10.59 -23.08
N LEU A 100 42.71 11.82 -22.88
CA LEU A 100 41.92 13.01 -23.17
C LEU A 100 41.83 13.32 -24.68
N LYS A 101 42.82 12.92 -25.47
CA LYS A 101 42.92 13.26 -26.90
C LYS A 101 43.24 12.07 -27.81
N GLY A 102 43.97 11.09 -27.30
CA GLY A 102 44.44 9.96 -28.10
C GLY A 102 43.45 8.81 -28.14
N ASP A 103 43.96 7.67 -28.57
CA ASP A 103 43.23 6.42 -28.70
C ASP A 103 43.53 5.46 -27.55
N VAL A 104 42.56 4.58 -27.22
CA VAL A 104 42.77 3.41 -26.37
C VAL A 104 42.73 2.14 -27.22
N GLU A 105 43.75 1.30 -27.09
CA GLU A 105 43.81 -0.01 -27.73
C GLU A 105 44.01 -1.10 -26.70
N ILE A 106 43.15 -2.12 -26.70
CA ILE A 106 43.24 -3.31 -25.85
C ILE A 106 43.30 -4.55 -26.73
N ARG A 107 44.31 -5.39 -26.55
CA ARG A 107 44.47 -6.65 -27.27
C ARG A 107 44.81 -7.80 -26.33
N ALA A 108 44.00 -8.85 -26.35
CA ALA A 108 44.21 -10.09 -25.61
C ALA A 108 43.53 -11.26 -26.34
N LYS A 109 43.68 -12.49 -25.85
CA LYS A 109 42.81 -13.59 -26.26
C LYS A 109 41.41 -13.42 -25.68
N THR A 110 41.32 -13.02 -24.41
CA THR A 110 40.05 -12.74 -23.71
C THR A 110 40.15 -11.39 -23.00
N VAL A 111 39.08 -10.59 -23.03
CA VAL A 111 39.01 -9.27 -22.41
C VAL A 111 37.84 -9.22 -21.44
N ASP A 112 38.12 -8.99 -20.16
CA ASP A 112 37.10 -8.81 -19.10
C ASP A 112 37.19 -7.39 -18.53
N ILE A 113 36.08 -6.65 -18.53
CA ILE A 113 35.95 -5.28 -18.00
C ILE A 113 34.78 -5.30 -17.02
N ASN A 114 35.10 -5.47 -15.75
CA ASN A 114 34.11 -5.77 -14.72
C ASN A 114 33.95 -4.60 -13.74
N ALA A 115 32.75 -4.42 -13.22
CA ALA A 115 32.54 -3.65 -12.01
C ALA A 115 33.25 -4.34 -10.83
N ALA A 116 33.79 -3.57 -9.91
CA ALA A 116 34.06 -4.04 -8.56
C ALA A 116 32.77 -4.07 -7.74
N THR A 117 32.77 -4.74 -6.59
CA THR A 117 31.58 -4.85 -5.73
C THR A 117 31.92 -4.34 -4.34
N ASP A 118 31.46 -3.14 -4.04
CA ASP A 118 31.52 -2.60 -2.68
C ASP A 118 30.45 -3.27 -1.82
N THR A 119 30.78 -3.53 -0.56
CA THR A 119 29.87 -4.20 0.37
C THR A 119 29.71 -3.39 1.64
N GLY A 120 28.48 -3.28 2.12
CA GLY A 120 28.15 -2.72 3.42
C GLY A 120 27.43 -3.77 4.25
N ARG A 121 27.80 -3.89 5.53
CA ARG A 121 27.05 -4.68 6.50
C ARG A 121 26.96 -3.93 7.81
N PHE A 122 25.75 -3.79 8.32
CA PHE A 122 25.48 -3.18 9.61
C PHE A 122 24.66 -4.16 10.44
N ASP A 123 25.23 -4.63 11.53
CA ASP A 123 24.57 -5.46 12.52
C ASP A 123 24.40 -4.65 13.81
N GLN A 124 23.17 -4.53 14.30
CA GLN A 124 22.83 -3.89 15.56
C GLN A 124 22.05 -4.85 16.44
N GLU A 125 22.53 -5.06 17.66
CA GLU A 125 21.81 -5.82 18.69
C GLU A 125 21.59 -4.94 19.91
N THR A 126 20.36 -4.90 20.39
CA THR A 126 19.99 -4.16 21.59
C THR A 126 19.31 -5.08 22.58
N HIS A 127 19.87 -5.15 23.79
CA HIS A 127 19.32 -5.88 24.92
C HIS A 127 19.03 -4.91 26.07
N PHE A 128 17.76 -4.85 26.47
CA PHE A 128 17.31 -4.06 27.61
C PHE A 128 16.68 -4.97 28.66
N ARG A 129 17.07 -4.79 29.93
CA ARG A 129 16.46 -5.45 31.09
C ARG A 129 16.32 -4.45 32.22
N GLN A 130 15.14 -4.38 32.82
CA GLN A 130 14.88 -3.52 33.97
C GLN A 130 14.06 -4.28 35.00
N SER A 131 14.35 -4.05 36.28
CA SER A 131 13.54 -4.53 37.40
C SER A 131 13.59 -3.53 38.54
N GLY A 132 12.45 -3.13 39.10
CA GLY A 132 12.45 -2.17 40.20
C GLY A 132 11.07 -1.66 40.60
N LEU A 133 11.09 -0.84 41.65
CA LEU A 133 9.96 -0.08 42.19
C LEU A 133 9.87 1.27 41.47
N THR A 134 8.89 1.45 40.60
CA THR A 134 8.62 2.69 39.88
C THR A 134 7.60 3.53 40.63
N ILE A 135 7.91 4.80 40.90
CA ILE A 135 6.98 5.81 41.42
C ILE A 135 6.73 6.81 40.29
N ALA A 136 5.52 6.85 39.74
CA ALA A 136 5.16 7.77 38.66
C ALA A 136 4.05 8.74 39.07
N VAL A 137 4.24 10.01 38.74
CA VAL A 137 3.27 11.10 38.93
C VAL A 137 2.75 11.54 37.57
N SER A 138 1.44 11.42 37.32
CA SER A 138 0.81 11.89 36.08
C SER A 138 -0.08 13.11 36.33
N ASN A 139 0.04 14.15 35.48
CA ASN A 139 -0.81 15.36 35.52
C ASN A 139 -1.51 15.57 34.15
N PRO A 140 -2.84 15.82 34.12
CA PRO A 140 -3.64 16.00 32.90
C PRO A 140 -3.15 17.07 31.91
N VAL A 141 -2.48 18.13 32.35
CA VAL A 141 -2.13 19.28 31.47
C VAL A 141 -0.91 18.99 30.56
N LEU A 142 -0.13 17.94 30.83
CA LEU A 142 1.09 17.60 30.05
C LEU A 142 0.82 16.70 28.84
N ALA A 143 -0.32 16.01 28.76
CA ALA A 143 -0.60 15.00 27.74
C ALA A 143 -0.86 15.58 26.33
N ALA A 144 -1.50 16.75 26.23
CA ALA A 144 -1.80 17.40 24.93
C ALA A 144 -0.55 17.85 24.16
N ALA A 145 0.48 18.33 24.88
CA ALA A 145 1.74 18.77 24.26
C ALA A 145 2.53 17.61 23.64
N GLN A 146 2.42 16.40 24.21
CA GLN A 146 3.11 15.21 23.71
C GLN A 146 2.44 14.63 22.46
N THR A 147 1.10 14.61 22.40
CA THR A 147 0.35 14.27 21.17
C THR A 147 0.63 15.27 20.05
N ALA A 148 0.68 16.57 20.35
CA ALA A 148 1.06 17.60 19.39
C ALA A 148 2.48 17.38 18.84
N GLY A 149 3.44 16.98 19.69
CA GLY A 149 4.80 16.65 19.27
C GLY A 149 4.89 15.39 18.38
N GLN A 150 4.12 14.35 18.68
CA GLN A 150 4.04 13.13 17.86
C GLN A 150 3.39 13.41 16.51
N MET A 151 2.28 14.15 16.49
CA MET A 151 1.58 14.54 15.26
C MET A 151 2.40 15.51 14.42
N ALA A 152 3.15 16.43 15.01
CA ALA A 152 4.07 17.31 14.26
C ALA A 152 5.17 16.52 13.54
N ARG A 153 5.71 15.46 14.16
CA ARG A 153 6.66 14.56 13.51
C ARG A 153 6.01 13.73 12.41
N ALA A 154 4.85 13.11 12.65
CA ALA A 154 4.12 12.37 11.63
C ALA A 154 3.73 13.27 10.43
N GLN A 155 3.35 14.52 10.69
CA GLN A 155 3.02 15.52 9.67
C GLN A 155 4.24 15.89 8.80
N SER A 156 5.45 15.88 9.36
CA SER A 156 6.67 16.15 8.60
C SER A 156 7.07 15.01 7.65
N GLN A 157 6.55 13.79 7.88
CA GLN A 157 6.84 12.62 7.05
C GLN A 157 5.82 12.37 5.94
N ILE A 158 4.73 13.16 5.88
CA ILE A 158 3.62 12.96 4.94
C ILE A 158 3.47 14.16 4.03
N ASP A 159 3.25 13.92 2.74
CA ASP A 159 3.04 14.98 1.74
C ASP A 159 1.54 15.28 1.49
N ASP A 160 0.65 14.39 1.91
CA ASP A 160 -0.79 14.51 1.68
C ASP A 160 -1.44 15.63 2.52
N PRO A 161 -2.08 16.64 1.90
CA PRO A 161 -2.67 17.78 2.61
C PRO A 161 -3.87 17.39 3.48
N ARG A 162 -4.59 16.31 3.17
CA ARG A 162 -5.65 15.79 4.05
C ARG A 162 -5.06 15.17 5.29
N MET A 163 -4.03 14.34 5.18
CA MET A 163 -3.40 13.74 6.35
C MET A 163 -2.82 14.80 7.28
N LYS A 164 -2.26 15.88 6.72
CA LYS A 164 -1.88 17.08 7.50
C LYS A 164 -3.08 17.75 8.16
N ALA A 165 -4.18 17.92 7.44
CA ALA A 165 -5.41 18.49 7.99
C ALA A 165 -6.05 17.59 9.06
N LEU A 166 -6.02 16.27 8.91
CA LEU A 166 -6.51 15.28 9.87
C LEU A 166 -5.63 15.25 11.12
N ALA A 167 -4.31 15.35 10.99
CA ALA A 167 -3.40 15.54 12.13
C ALA A 167 -3.71 16.84 12.89
N GLY A 168 -3.98 17.93 12.15
CA GLY A 168 -4.44 19.20 12.73
C GLY A 168 -5.80 19.08 13.42
N ALA A 169 -6.75 18.34 12.84
CA ALA A 169 -8.06 18.09 13.41
C ALA A 169 -7.98 17.22 14.67
N ALA A 170 -7.16 16.16 14.68
CA ALA A 170 -6.89 15.35 15.86
C ALA A 170 -6.31 16.21 16.99
N THR A 171 -5.37 17.11 16.66
CA THR A 171 -4.78 18.06 17.63
C THR A 171 -5.82 19.06 18.16
N GLY A 172 -6.69 19.59 17.30
CA GLY A 172 -7.76 20.52 17.68
C GLY A 172 -8.85 19.86 18.53
N LEU A 173 -9.22 18.61 18.22
CA LEU A 173 -10.13 17.81 19.03
C LEU A 173 -9.51 17.49 20.39
N ALA A 174 -8.23 17.12 20.45
CA ALA A 174 -7.53 16.89 21.72
C ALA A 174 -7.52 18.14 22.60
N ALA A 175 -7.26 19.32 22.03
CA ALA A 175 -7.30 20.60 22.75
C ALA A 175 -8.72 20.92 23.27
N ARG A 176 -9.75 20.68 22.46
CA ARG A 176 -11.15 20.90 22.85
C ARG A 176 -11.64 19.89 23.89
N ASN A 177 -11.31 18.61 23.75
CA ASN A 177 -11.60 17.56 24.72
C ASN A 177 -10.97 17.90 26.08
N THR A 178 -9.74 18.44 26.08
CA THR A 178 -9.06 18.93 27.28
C THR A 178 -9.79 20.14 27.89
N TYR A 179 -10.21 21.11 27.06
CA TYR A 179 -10.97 22.27 27.54
C TYR A 179 -12.35 21.89 28.12
N ASP A 180 -13.10 21.01 27.44
CA ASP A 180 -14.41 20.53 27.89
C ASP A 180 -14.26 19.73 29.21
N ALA A 181 -13.16 18.99 29.40
CA ALA A 181 -12.84 18.30 30.65
C ALA A 181 -12.51 19.27 31.81
N VAL A 182 -11.70 20.31 31.55
CA VAL A 182 -11.30 21.31 32.56
C VAL A 182 -12.43 22.27 32.93
N SER A 183 -13.34 22.58 32.00
CA SER A 183 -14.45 23.52 32.22
C SER A 183 -15.64 22.90 32.96
N LYS A 184 -15.89 21.59 32.82
CA LYS A 184 -16.94 20.87 33.55
C LYS A 184 -16.59 20.62 35.01
N ASP A 185 -15.30 20.48 35.33
CA ASP A 185 -14.79 20.39 36.69
C ASP A 185 -13.38 21.00 36.81
N PRO A 186 -13.24 22.25 37.29
CA PRO A 186 -11.94 22.89 37.52
C PRO A 186 -11.05 22.13 38.52
N GLN A 187 -11.63 21.25 39.35
CA GLN A 187 -10.91 20.38 40.29
C GLN A 187 -10.44 19.06 39.64
N ALA A 188 -11.01 18.65 38.50
CA ALA A 188 -10.51 17.52 37.71
C ALA A 188 -9.12 17.80 37.10
N ALA A 189 -8.74 19.09 36.98
CA ALA A 189 -7.38 19.52 36.64
C ALA A 189 -6.37 19.41 37.81
N GLY A 190 -6.83 19.18 39.04
CA GLY A 190 -6.05 19.27 40.28
C GLY A 190 -5.73 17.96 41.00
N GLY A 191 -6.10 16.80 40.45
CA GLY A 191 -5.81 15.49 41.05
C GLY A 191 -4.40 14.99 40.72
N VAL A 192 -3.57 14.73 41.73
CA VAL A 192 -2.29 14.02 41.55
C VAL A 192 -2.57 12.52 41.63
N ASN A 193 -2.23 11.79 40.56
CA ASN A 193 -2.25 10.34 40.57
C ASN A 193 -0.82 9.82 40.75
N ILE A 194 -0.59 9.09 41.85
CA ILE A 194 0.68 8.48 42.20
C ILE A 194 0.55 6.97 42.03
N SER A 195 1.30 6.39 41.09
CA SER A 195 1.38 4.94 40.94
C SER A 195 2.74 4.44 41.45
N ILE A 196 2.73 3.39 42.28
CA ILE A 196 3.90 2.73 42.84
C ILE A 196 3.92 1.29 42.33
N THR A 197 4.75 0.95 41.36
CA THR A 197 4.72 -0.36 40.68
C THR A 197 6.04 -1.11 40.82
N VAL A 198 6.03 -2.36 41.29
CA VAL A 198 7.18 -3.26 41.22
C VAL A 198 7.04 -4.14 39.98
N GLY A 199 8.01 -4.09 39.07
CA GLY A 199 7.92 -4.88 37.84
C GLY A 199 9.27 -5.19 37.21
N ALA A 200 9.24 -6.04 36.19
CA ALA A 200 10.36 -6.38 35.35
C ALA A 200 9.99 -6.28 33.87
N SER A 201 10.94 -5.83 33.05
CA SER A 201 10.81 -5.73 31.60
C SER A 201 12.07 -6.22 30.89
N LYS A 202 11.89 -6.82 29.72
CA LYS A 202 12.94 -7.28 28.82
C LYS A 202 12.60 -6.90 27.38
N SER A 203 13.59 -6.41 26.64
CA SER A 203 13.50 -6.16 25.21
C SER A 203 14.78 -6.63 24.53
N ASP A 204 14.63 -7.41 23.47
CA ASP A 204 15.71 -7.87 22.60
C ASP A 204 15.37 -7.44 21.16
N SER A 205 16.30 -6.77 20.49
CA SER A 205 16.14 -6.29 19.11
C SER A 205 17.41 -6.62 18.33
N THR A 206 17.24 -7.17 17.13
CA THR A 206 18.32 -7.41 16.18
C THR A 206 17.96 -6.79 14.84
N GLN A 207 18.94 -6.14 14.21
CA GLN A 207 18.83 -5.60 12.88
C GLN A 207 20.11 -5.88 12.11
N THR A 208 19.97 -6.55 10.98
CA THR A 208 21.03 -6.75 10.00
C THR A 208 20.63 -6.07 8.72
N GLN A 209 21.48 -5.18 8.24
CA GLN A 209 21.39 -4.60 6.90
C GLN A 209 22.63 -5.01 6.15
N SER A 210 22.46 -5.51 4.93
CA SER A 210 23.56 -5.79 4.03
C SER A 210 23.30 -5.19 2.66
N SER A 211 24.34 -4.65 2.06
CA SER A 211 24.25 -4.06 0.73
C SER A 211 25.45 -4.45 -0.12
N THR A 212 25.20 -4.57 -1.42
CA THR A 212 26.23 -4.69 -2.44
C THR A 212 26.00 -3.60 -3.49
N THR A 213 27.07 -2.91 -3.87
CA THR A 213 27.02 -1.85 -4.89
C THR A 213 28.10 -2.07 -5.92
N ALA A 214 27.72 -2.13 -7.18
CA ALA A 214 28.61 -2.23 -8.31
C ALA A 214 29.32 -0.90 -8.56
N VAL A 215 30.65 -0.95 -8.60
CA VAL A 215 31.53 0.17 -8.94
C VAL A 215 32.15 -0.11 -10.31
N GLY A 216 31.58 0.49 -11.34
CA GLY A 216 31.93 0.21 -12.74
C GLY A 216 33.37 0.51 -13.11
N SER A 217 33.92 -0.28 -14.03
CA SER A 217 35.15 0.08 -14.73
C SER A 217 34.87 1.13 -15.81
N GLN A 218 35.85 1.97 -16.12
CA GLN A 218 35.72 2.99 -17.16
C GLN A 218 36.84 2.88 -18.19
N ILE A 219 36.49 2.97 -19.47
CA ILE A 219 37.43 3.14 -20.57
C ILE A 219 37.03 4.38 -21.35
N ASN A 220 37.84 5.43 -21.30
CA ASN A 220 37.53 6.73 -21.91
C ASN A 220 38.63 7.12 -22.91
N ALA A 221 38.26 7.47 -24.13
CA ALA A 221 39.18 8.04 -25.11
C ALA A 221 38.60 9.29 -25.75
N GLY A 222 39.38 10.37 -25.85
CA GLY A 222 39.02 11.53 -26.68
C GLY A 222 38.98 11.18 -28.18
N GLY A 223 39.79 10.21 -28.60
CA GLY A 223 39.79 9.63 -29.94
C GLY A 223 38.97 8.35 -30.02
N ASN A 224 39.60 7.29 -30.52
CA ASN A 224 39.00 5.98 -30.74
C ASN A 224 39.27 5.02 -29.58
N VAL A 225 38.36 4.08 -29.37
CA VAL A 225 38.60 2.90 -28.53
C VAL A 225 38.53 1.66 -29.41
N ARG A 226 39.54 0.79 -29.33
CA ARG A 226 39.55 -0.51 -30.03
C ARG A 226 39.90 -1.63 -29.08
N ILE A 227 38.99 -2.57 -28.92
CA ILE A 227 39.13 -3.75 -28.05
C ILE A 227 39.05 -5.00 -28.94
N ARG A 228 40.10 -5.83 -28.88
CA ARG A 228 40.21 -7.06 -29.67
C ARG A 228 40.51 -8.27 -28.79
N ALA A 229 39.59 -9.25 -28.81
CA ALA A 229 39.75 -10.58 -28.25
C ALA A 229 40.01 -11.58 -29.40
N GLU A 230 41.27 -11.97 -29.60
CA GLU A 230 41.72 -12.76 -30.77
C GLU A 230 42.77 -13.81 -30.39
N GLY A 231 42.79 -14.95 -31.10
CA GLY A 231 43.82 -15.97 -30.99
C GLY A 231 43.50 -17.14 -30.06
N ALA A 232 42.24 -17.28 -29.62
CA ALA A 232 41.75 -18.43 -28.85
C ALA A 232 40.44 -19.03 -29.39
N GLY A 233 39.94 -18.61 -30.56
CA GLY A 233 38.73 -19.15 -31.18
C GLY A 233 37.52 -19.01 -30.26
N GLU A 234 36.89 -20.13 -29.89
CA GLU A 234 35.71 -20.17 -29.00
C GLU A 234 35.92 -19.55 -27.61
N HIS A 235 37.17 -19.30 -27.17
CA HIS A 235 37.46 -18.65 -25.89
C HIS A 235 37.79 -17.16 -26.02
N SER A 236 37.71 -16.62 -27.23
CA SER A 236 38.02 -15.23 -27.51
C SER A 236 36.81 -14.33 -27.36
N ASN A 237 36.52 -13.99 -26.10
CA ASN A 237 35.37 -13.20 -25.68
C ASN A 237 35.75 -11.80 -25.19
N ILE A 238 34.83 -10.84 -25.36
CA ILE A 238 34.82 -9.56 -24.66
C ILE A 238 33.66 -9.58 -23.68
N ASN A 239 33.93 -9.40 -22.39
CA ASN A 239 32.92 -9.30 -21.34
C ASN A 239 33.01 -7.92 -20.68
N VAL A 240 31.88 -7.21 -20.62
CA VAL A 240 31.74 -5.92 -19.95
C VAL A 240 30.58 -6.04 -18.96
N VAL A 241 30.83 -5.83 -17.68
CA VAL A 241 29.84 -6.04 -16.62
C VAL A 241 29.71 -4.79 -15.75
N GLY A 242 28.52 -4.17 -15.73
CA GLY A 242 28.21 -2.91 -15.05
C GLY A 242 29.26 -1.82 -15.24
N SER A 243 29.77 -1.67 -16.46
CA SER A 243 30.94 -0.83 -16.77
C SER A 243 30.73 0.02 -18.03
N ASP A 244 31.50 1.10 -18.13
CA ASP A 244 31.39 2.10 -19.19
C ASP A 244 32.59 2.08 -20.15
N ILE A 245 32.29 2.14 -21.45
CA ILE A 245 33.26 2.35 -22.51
C ILE A 245 32.80 3.53 -23.35
N GLN A 246 33.60 4.60 -23.39
CA GLN A 246 33.30 5.84 -24.07
C GLN A 246 34.43 6.22 -25.03
N ALA A 247 34.11 6.34 -26.32
CA ALA A 247 34.99 6.85 -27.35
C ALA A 247 34.47 8.19 -27.89
N GLY A 248 35.30 9.22 -27.94
CA GLY A 248 34.95 10.51 -28.53
C GLY A 248 34.70 10.42 -30.04
N ASN A 249 35.30 9.44 -30.71
CA ASN A 249 35.08 9.14 -32.12
C ASN A 249 34.52 7.72 -32.31
N ASN A 250 35.34 6.74 -32.72
CA ASN A 250 34.85 5.39 -33.02
C ASN A 250 35.15 4.41 -31.88
N LEU A 251 34.20 3.52 -31.58
CA LEU A 251 34.38 2.38 -30.68
C LEU A 251 34.30 1.09 -31.50
N VAL A 252 35.32 0.23 -31.40
CA VAL A 252 35.33 -1.08 -32.04
C VAL A 252 35.48 -2.16 -30.98
N LEU A 253 34.49 -3.05 -30.90
CA LEU A 253 34.50 -4.28 -30.11
C LEU A 253 34.60 -5.45 -31.07
N LYS A 254 35.72 -6.17 -31.07
CA LYS A 254 35.94 -7.33 -31.95
C LYS A 254 36.33 -8.56 -31.15
N ALA A 255 35.58 -9.63 -31.32
CA ALA A 255 35.79 -10.91 -30.65
C ALA A 255 35.67 -12.06 -31.65
N GLU A 256 36.60 -13.02 -31.63
CA GLU A 256 36.46 -14.24 -32.46
C GLU A 256 35.26 -15.10 -32.03
N ASN A 257 34.77 -14.96 -30.80
CA ASN A 257 33.53 -15.59 -30.34
C ASN A 257 32.51 -14.56 -29.82
N GLN A 258 32.41 -14.33 -28.50
CA GLN A 258 31.29 -13.56 -27.94
C GLN A 258 31.63 -12.11 -27.58
N VAL A 259 30.64 -11.22 -27.71
CA VAL A 259 30.65 -9.89 -27.09
C VAL A 259 29.49 -9.79 -26.10
N ASN A 260 29.81 -9.65 -24.82
CA ASN A 260 28.85 -9.61 -23.72
C ASN A 260 28.91 -8.24 -23.04
N LEU A 261 27.81 -7.48 -23.11
CA LEU A 261 27.56 -6.27 -22.33
C LEU A 261 26.44 -6.59 -21.33
N LEU A 262 26.78 -6.68 -20.05
CA LEU A 262 25.91 -7.18 -19.00
C LEU A 262 25.79 -6.15 -17.88
N ALA A 263 24.64 -6.02 -17.24
CA ALA A 263 24.52 -5.24 -16.02
C ALA A 263 25.18 -5.95 -14.83
N ALA A 264 25.59 -5.17 -13.84
CA ALA A 264 25.95 -5.65 -12.52
C ALA A 264 24.76 -5.45 -11.56
N ALA A 265 24.45 -6.46 -10.75
CA ALA A 265 23.41 -6.35 -9.73
C ALA A 265 23.94 -5.58 -8.50
N ASN A 266 23.12 -4.67 -8.00
CA ASN A 266 23.22 -4.09 -6.67
C ASN A 266 22.14 -4.72 -5.80
N THR A 267 22.45 -5.03 -4.56
CA THR A 267 21.48 -5.60 -3.62
C THR A 267 21.41 -4.78 -2.34
N ALA A 268 20.23 -4.66 -1.76
CA ALA A 268 20.05 -4.19 -0.39
C ALA A 268 19.08 -5.13 0.34
N GLU A 269 19.58 -5.77 1.38
CA GLU A 269 18.82 -6.71 2.19
C GLU A 269 18.73 -6.18 3.63
N GLN A 270 17.53 -6.24 4.19
CA GLN A 270 17.26 -5.87 5.56
C GLN A 270 16.53 -7.01 6.26
N HIS A 271 17.04 -7.39 7.42
CA HIS A 271 16.34 -8.26 8.35
C HIS A 271 16.28 -7.58 9.71
N SER A 272 15.10 -7.50 10.30
CA SER A 272 14.93 -7.07 11.67
C SER A 272 14.05 -8.04 12.44
N SER A 273 14.38 -8.24 13.70
CA SER A 273 13.54 -9.00 14.62
C SER A 273 13.54 -8.33 16.00
N ASN A 274 12.35 -8.11 16.53
CA ASN A 274 12.15 -7.48 17.82
C ASN A 274 11.29 -8.39 18.69
N GLN A 275 11.67 -8.53 19.96
CA GLN A 275 10.90 -9.24 20.98
C GLN A 275 10.95 -8.47 22.28
N SER A 276 9.78 -8.22 22.88
CA SER A 276 9.71 -7.59 24.19
C SER A 276 8.65 -8.25 25.07
N ALA A 277 8.91 -8.24 26.37
CA ALA A 277 8.03 -8.78 27.40
C ALA A 277 8.16 -7.95 28.67
N SER A 278 7.04 -7.65 29.33
CA SER A 278 7.05 -6.98 30.63
C SER A 278 5.91 -7.46 31.53
N GLY A 279 6.13 -7.34 32.84
CA GLY A 279 5.13 -7.65 33.85
C GLY A 279 5.40 -6.92 35.17
N GLY A 280 4.34 -6.54 35.88
CA GLY A 280 4.46 -5.81 37.14
C GLY A 280 3.20 -5.87 38.01
N VAL A 281 3.37 -5.58 39.30
CA VAL A 281 2.32 -5.45 40.30
C VAL A 281 2.58 -4.17 41.11
N GLY A 282 1.55 -3.35 41.32
CA GLY A 282 1.69 -2.05 41.96
C GLY A 282 0.55 -1.68 42.90
N ILE A 283 0.72 -0.54 43.57
CA ILE A 283 -0.29 0.16 44.37
C ILE A 283 -0.50 1.53 43.73
N ALA A 284 -1.75 1.85 43.40
CA ALA A 284 -2.16 3.16 42.91
C ALA A 284 -2.82 3.96 44.02
N VAL A 285 -2.43 5.22 44.17
CA VAL A 285 -3.00 6.17 45.11
C VAL A 285 -3.48 7.40 44.35
N SER A 286 -4.79 7.65 44.40
CA SER A 286 -5.39 8.85 43.80
C SER A 286 -5.86 9.81 44.89
N TYR A 287 -5.50 11.09 44.79
CA TYR A 287 -5.90 12.13 45.74
C TYR A 287 -6.74 13.21 45.06
N GLY A 288 -7.91 13.56 45.61
CA GLY A 288 -8.70 14.72 45.17
C GLY A 288 -9.75 15.14 46.20
N SER A 289 -10.77 15.90 45.79
CA SER A 289 -11.72 16.63 46.66
C SER A 289 -12.46 15.80 47.73
N ASN A 290 -12.62 14.49 47.54
CA ASN A 290 -13.27 13.57 48.49
C ASN A 290 -12.30 12.66 49.27
N GLY A 291 -11.00 12.97 49.30
CA GLY A 291 -9.97 12.22 50.04
C GLY A 291 -9.07 11.31 49.20
N ALA A 292 -8.22 10.54 49.90
CA ALA A 292 -7.27 9.59 49.30
C ALA A 292 -7.93 8.22 49.06
N ALA A 293 -7.73 7.64 47.87
CA ALA A 293 -8.16 6.28 47.53
C ALA A 293 -6.96 5.40 47.16
N PHE A 294 -7.02 4.10 47.49
CA PHE A 294 -5.95 3.12 47.34
C PHE A 294 -6.44 1.89 46.55
N GLY A 295 -5.63 1.36 45.63
CA GLY A 295 -5.91 0.12 44.89
C GLY A 295 -4.65 -0.65 44.48
N VAL A 296 -4.76 -1.97 44.26
CA VAL A 296 -3.65 -2.84 43.81
C VAL A 296 -3.77 -3.15 42.32
N THR A 297 -2.72 -2.94 41.53
CA THR A 297 -2.70 -3.13 40.06
C THR A 297 -1.79 -4.29 39.65
N ALA A 298 -2.10 -4.96 38.52
CA ALA A 298 -1.22 -5.91 37.84
C ALA A 298 -1.23 -5.64 36.33
N ASN A 299 -0.06 -5.71 35.69
CA ASN A 299 0.13 -5.45 34.25
C ASN A 299 0.98 -6.52 33.57
N ALA A 300 0.66 -6.84 32.31
CA ALA A 300 1.43 -7.72 31.45
C ALA A 300 1.47 -7.19 30.01
N SER A 301 2.60 -7.32 29.32
CA SER A 301 2.71 -7.01 27.90
C SER A 301 3.69 -7.91 27.16
N ALA A 302 3.41 -8.18 25.88
CA ALA A 302 4.28 -8.89 24.97
C ALA A 302 4.20 -8.28 23.57
N ALA A 303 5.35 -8.10 22.91
CA ALA A 303 5.41 -7.68 21.51
C ALA A 303 6.44 -8.49 20.73
N ARG A 304 6.14 -8.72 19.45
CA ARG A 304 7.05 -9.33 18.48
C ARG A 304 6.92 -8.63 17.14
N GLY A 305 8.04 -8.27 16.53
CA GLY A 305 8.11 -7.69 15.20
C GLY A 305 9.13 -8.41 14.34
N LYS A 306 8.84 -8.54 13.05
CA LYS A 306 9.82 -8.95 12.05
C LYS A 306 9.61 -8.10 10.79
N ALA A 307 10.70 -7.63 10.20
CA ALA A 307 10.67 -7.05 8.85
C ALA A 307 11.79 -7.64 8.01
N ASP A 308 11.44 -8.03 6.79
CA ASP A 308 12.36 -8.49 5.77
C ASP A 308 12.21 -7.60 4.54
N GLY A 309 13.31 -7.05 4.05
CA GLY A 309 13.37 -6.26 2.81
C GLY A 309 14.45 -6.81 1.90
N ASN A 310 14.17 -6.89 0.60
CA ASN A 310 15.13 -7.29 -0.42
C ASN A 310 14.92 -6.46 -1.67
N ASP A 311 15.94 -5.68 -2.01
CA ASP A 311 15.98 -4.84 -3.20
C ASP A 311 17.11 -5.32 -4.11
N VAL A 312 16.82 -5.38 -5.41
CA VAL A 312 17.80 -5.61 -6.48
C VAL A 312 17.64 -4.49 -7.48
N THR A 313 18.73 -3.77 -7.75
CA THR A 313 18.78 -2.78 -8.83
C THR A 313 19.94 -3.07 -9.76
N TRP A 314 19.86 -2.62 -11.00
CA TRP A 314 20.88 -2.94 -12.01
C TRP A 314 21.73 -1.72 -12.38
N THR A 315 23.05 -1.88 -12.32
CA THR A 315 23.99 -0.96 -12.96
C THR A 315 24.26 -1.48 -14.35
N ASN A 316 23.67 -0.84 -15.36
CA ASN A 316 23.84 -1.25 -16.75
C ASN A 316 25.26 -1.06 -17.26
N SER A 317 25.63 -1.79 -18.32
CA SER A 317 26.85 -1.52 -19.08
C SER A 317 26.58 -0.59 -20.27
N HIS A 318 27.50 0.32 -20.55
CA HIS A 318 27.38 1.27 -21.66
C HIS A 318 28.59 1.19 -22.59
N ALA A 319 28.31 1.07 -23.88
CA ALA A 319 29.30 1.14 -24.95
C ALA A 319 28.91 2.29 -25.89
N THR A 320 29.59 3.43 -25.76
CA THR A 320 29.20 4.69 -26.39
C THR A 320 30.30 5.21 -27.31
N ALA A 321 29.95 5.51 -28.55
CA ALA A 321 30.81 6.14 -29.54
C ALA A 321 30.27 7.52 -29.94
N GLY A 322 31.12 8.54 -30.05
CA GLY A 322 30.72 9.85 -30.57
C GLY A 322 30.34 9.80 -32.06
N ASN A 323 30.94 8.89 -32.83
CA ASN A 323 30.68 8.70 -34.25
C ASN A 323 30.16 7.29 -34.57
N ALA A 324 31.04 6.30 -34.77
CA ALA A 324 30.64 4.95 -35.16
C ALA A 324 30.97 3.93 -34.07
N LEU A 325 29.97 3.15 -33.66
CA LEU A 325 30.14 1.94 -32.86
C LEU A 325 30.14 0.72 -33.79
N VAL A 326 31.18 -0.10 -33.74
CA VAL A 326 31.28 -1.37 -34.46
C VAL A 326 31.38 -2.53 -33.47
N ILE A 327 30.44 -3.47 -33.57
CA ILE A 327 30.47 -4.74 -32.85
C ILE A 327 30.68 -5.84 -33.89
N ASP A 328 31.76 -6.60 -33.77
CA ASP A 328 32.15 -7.69 -34.67
C ASP A 328 32.38 -8.95 -33.83
N SER A 329 31.37 -9.83 -33.74
CA SER A 329 31.43 -11.07 -32.96
C SER A 329 31.34 -12.30 -33.87
N GLY A 330 32.25 -13.25 -33.72
CA GLY A 330 32.18 -14.52 -34.47
C GLY A 330 31.07 -15.46 -33.97
N GLY A 331 30.64 -15.30 -32.72
CA GLY A 331 29.50 -15.95 -32.08
C GLY A 331 28.45 -14.94 -31.61
N ASP A 332 27.89 -15.19 -30.42
CA ASP A 332 26.77 -14.41 -29.87
C ASP A 332 27.17 -13.00 -29.40
N THR A 333 26.25 -12.05 -29.56
CA THR A 333 26.32 -10.73 -28.91
C THR A 333 25.17 -10.59 -27.90
N ASN A 334 25.48 -10.28 -26.65
CA ASN A 334 24.52 -10.17 -25.56
C ASN A 334 24.52 -8.77 -24.95
N LEU A 335 23.37 -8.08 -24.97
CA LEU A 335 23.11 -6.82 -24.29
C LEU A 335 22.04 -7.08 -23.24
N ARG A 336 22.45 -7.37 -21.99
CA ARG A 336 21.52 -7.72 -20.90
C ARG A 336 21.66 -6.69 -19.78
N GLY A 337 20.74 -5.73 -19.70
CA GLY A 337 20.95 -4.52 -18.92
C GLY A 337 22.12 -3.70 -19.49
N ALA A 338 22.07 -3.39 -20.78
CA ALA A 338 23.14 -2.67 -21.46
C ALA A 338 22.68 -1.80 -22.62
N VAL A 339 23.40 -0.70 -22.86
CA VAL A 339 23.16 0.23 -23.95
C VAL A 339 24.40 0.35 -24.84
N ALA A 340 24.25 0.00 -26.10
CA ALA A 340 25.23 0.20 -27.16
C ALA A 340 24.80 1.41 -28.01
N SER A 341 25.61 2.47 -28.09
CA SER A 341 25.21 3.70 -28.76
C SER A 341 26.29 4.36 -29.61
N GLY A 342 25.85 5.06 -30.67
CA GLY A 342 26.70 5.94 -31.47
C GLY A 342 25.90 6.73 -32.51
N ASN A 343 26.52 7.68 -33.21
CA ASN A 343 25.84 8.34 -34.34
C ASN A 343 25.49 7.33 -35.45
N GLN A 344 26.37 6.35 -35.69
CA GLN A 344 26.12 5.15 -36.46
C GLN A 344 26.44 3.91 -35.62
N VAL A 345 25.64 2.85 -35.74
CA VAL A 345 25.97 1.55 -35.13
C VAL A 345 26.03 0.48 -36.20
N ILE A 346 27.11 -0.29 -36.23
CA ILE A 346 27.31 -1.44 -37.10
C ILE A 346 27.52 -2.66 -36.21
N ALA A 347 26.68 -3.68 -36.34
CA ALA A 347 26.81 -4.93 -35.59
C ALA A 347 26.79 -6.12 -36.55
N ASN A 348 27.90 -6.84 -36.62
CA ASN A 348 28.03 -8.09 -37.35
C ASN A 348 28.13 -9.21 -36.31
N VAL A 349 27.12 -10.06 -36.25
CA VAL A 349 26.97 -11.10 -35.22
C VAL A 349 26.93 -12.46 -35.89
N GLY A 350 27.96 -13.27 -35.69
CA GLY A 350 28.08 -14.62 -36.26
C GLY A 350 27.15 -15.65 -35.60
N GLY A 351 26.66 -15.36 -34.40
CA GLY A 351 25.66 -16.15 -33.67
C GLY A 351 24.34 -15.39 -33.49
N ASN A 352 23.80 -15.44 -32.28
CA ASN A 352 22.56 -14.78 -31.86
C ASN A 352 22.82 -13.37 -31.30
N LEU A 353 21.84 -12.49 -31.45
CA LEU A 353 21.82 -11.17 -30.80
C LEU A 353 20.72 -11.15 -29.73
N ASN A 354 21.07 -10.95 -28.47
CA ASN A 354 20.11 -10.87 -27.38
C ASN A 354 20.11 -9.44 -26.81
N VAL A 355 18.95 -8.78 -26.75
CA VAL A 355 18.78 -7.46 -26.12
C VAL A 355 17.68 -7.55 -25.07
N GLU A 356 18.08 -7.64 -23.81
CA GLU A 356 17.20 -7.92 -22.66
C GLU A 356 17.31 -6.82 -21.61
N SER A 357 16.22 -6.09 -21.39
CA SER A 357 16.10 -5.16 -20.27
C SER A 357 15.91 -5.92 -18.96
N LEU A 358 16.48 -5.42 -17.88
CA LEU A 358 16.37 -6.03 -16.55
C LEU A 358 15.47 -5.17 -15.66
N GLN A 359 14.65 -5.83 -14.85
CA GLN A 359 13.79 -5.14 -13.89
C GLN A 359 14.51 -4.96 -12.57
N ASP A 360 14.48 -3.74 -12.05
CA ASP A 360 14.73 -3.46 -10.65
C ASP A 360 13.57 -4.06 -9.85
N THR A 361 13.88 -4.77 -8.76
CA THR A 361 12.89 -5.40 -7.89
C THR A 361 13.02 -4.90 -6.47
N SER A 362 11.89 -4.63 -5.81
CA SER A 362 11.86 -4.33 -4.38
C SER A 362 10.76 -5.15 -3.73
N ARG A 363 11.13 -5.95 -2.73
CA ARG A 363 10.19 -6.74 -1.96
C ARG A 363 10.34 -6.40 -0.49
N TYR A 364 9.22 -6.09 0.15
CA TYR A 364 9.19 -5.77 1.56
C TYR A 364 8.03 -6.50 2.24
N ASP A 365 8.35 -7.26 3.27
CA ASP A 365 7.40 -8.02 4.08
C ASP A 365 7.65 -7.67 5.55
N SER A 366 6.70 -6.98 6.19
CA SER A 366 6.72 -6.77 7.64
C SER A 366 5.52 -7.37 8.33
N LYS A 367 5.76 -7.86 9.54
CA LYS A 367 4.75 -8.38 10.43
C LYS A 367 5.08 -7.97 11.86
N ASP A 368 4.23 -7.11 12.39
CA ASP A 368 4.25 -6.71 13.78
C ASP A 368 3.05 -7.34 14.50
N GLN A 369 3.26 -7.76 15.75
CA GLN A 369 2.24 -8.31 16.62
C GLN A 369 2.48 -7.77 18.03
N SER A 370 1.45 -7.34 18.73
CA SER A 370 1.56 -7.20 20.19
C SER A 370 0.27 -7.56 20.89
N ALA A 371 0.35 -7.84 22.18
CA ALA A 371 -0.79 -8.07 23.05
C ALA A 371 -0.43 -7.62 24.46
N SER A 372 -1.36 -6.99 25.17
CA SER A 372 -1.14 -6.55 26.56
C SER A 372 -2.39 -6.76 27.40
N GLY A 373 -2.30 -6.61 28.72
CA GLY A 373 -3.43 -6.74 29.62
C GLY A 373 -3.14 -6.21 31.03
N SER A 374 -4.19 -5.83 31.75
CA SER A 374 -4.08 -5.27 33.11
C SER A 374 -5.34 -5.49 33.93
N VAL A 375 -5.24 -5.48 35.27
CA VAL A 375 -6.37 -5.57 36.21
C VAL A 375 -6.01 -4.87 37.55
N THR A 376 -6.99 -4.23 38.21
CA THR A 376 -6.87 -3.48 39.49
C THR A 376 -7.95 -3.89 40.49
N VAL A 377 -7.64 -3.81 41.78
CA VAL A 377 -8.40 -4.42 42.88
C VAL A 377 -8.66 -3.41 44.02
N GLY A 378 -9.95 -3.17 44.33
CA GLY A 378 -10.52 -2.37 45.44
C GLY A 378 -10.24 -0.85 45.40
N TYR A 379 -11.13 0.06 45.82
CA TYR A 379 -12.61 -0.01 45.93
C TYR A 379 -13.22 0.81 44.76
N GLY A 380 -13.64 0.21 43.64
CA GLY A 380 -14.03 -1.20 43.53
C GLY A 380 -14.30 -1.78 42.14
N VAL A 381 -13.33 -1.76 41.20
CA VAL A 381 -12.99 -2.77 40.15
C VAL A 381 -12.38 -2.08 38.94
N SER A 382 -11.48 -2.79 38.25
CA SER A 382 -11.01 -2.44 36.93
C SER A 382 -10.63 -3.70 36.14
N GLY A 383 -10.24 -3.50 34.89
CA GLY A 383 -9.77 -4.52 33.99
C GLY A 383 -9.41 -3.87 32.67
N SER A 384 -8.52 -4.50 31.93
CA SER A 384 -8.21 -4.16 30.56
C SER A 384 -7.87 -5.41 29.76
N ALA A 385 -7.77 -5.24 28.45
CA ALA A 385 -7.00 -6.12 27.58
C ALA A 385 -6.61 -5.34 26.33
N SER A 386 -5.64 -5.81 25.54
CA SER A 386 -5.36 -5.23 24.24
C SER A 386 -4.77 -6.27 23.29
N VAL A 387 -4.81 -5.97 22.00
CA VAL A 387 -4.04 -6.69 21.00
C VAL A 387 -3.70 -5.72 19.86
N SER A 388 -2.56 -5.81 19.21
CA SER A 388 -2.23 -5.01 18.03
C SER A 388 -1.56 -5.88 16.96
N GLN A 389 -1.61 -5.47 15.71
CA GLN A 389 -0.96 -6.17 14.61
C GLN A 389 -0.77 -5.25 13.40
N GLN A 390 0.35 -5.33 12.72
CA GLN A 390 0.54 -4.66 11.43
C GLN A 390 1.12 -5.65 10.44
N LYS A 391 0.62 -5.65 9.20
CA LYS A 391 1.19 -6.42 8.11
C LYS A 391 1.30 -5.56 6.86
N ILE A 392 2.52 -5.46 6.35
CA ILE A 392 2.84 -4.74 5.13
C ILE A 392 3.49 -5.74 4.18
N ASN A 393 2.97 -5.78 2.97
CA ASN A 393 3.52 -6.57 1.88
C ASN A 393 3.63 -5.64 0.67
N SER A 394 4.82 -5.55 0.09
CA SER A 394 5.09 -4.78 -1.12
C SER A 394 5.91 -5.63 -2.10
N ASP A 395 5.51 -5.61 -3.36
CA ASP A 395 6.21 -6.19 -4.50
C ASP A 395 6.29 -5.14 -5.61
N PHE A 396 7.50 -4.86 -6.06
CA PHE A 396 7.79 -3.95 -7.15
C PHE A 396 8.74 -4.65 -8.12
N ALA A 397 8.45 -4.54 -9.42
CA ALA A 397 9.32 -4.93 -10.50
C ALA A 397 9.12 -3.97 -11.67
N SER A 398 10.14 -3.19 -12.02
CA SER A 398 10.09 -2.29 -13.18
C SER A 398 11.45 -2.22 -13.86
N VAL A 399 11.46 -2.16 -15.19
CA VAL A 399 12.68 -1.77 -15.91
C VAL A 399 13.04 -0.33 -15.53
N GLY A 400 14.25 -0.14 -14.99
CA GLY A 400 14.77 1.19 -14.65
C GLY A 400 15.48 1.85 -15.83
N GLU A 401 16.26 1.09 -16.59
CA GLU A 401 16.89 1.54 -17.84
C GLU A 401 16.77 0.46 -18.91
N GLN A 402 16.27 0.86 -20.08
CA GLN A 402 16.02 -0.04 -21.19
C GLN A 402 17.31 -0.46 -21.92
N SER A 403 17.52 -1.76 -22.10
CA SER A 403 18.59 -2.27 -22.95
C SER A 403 18.35 -1.94 -24.41
N ALA A 404 19.38 -1.45 -25.09
CA ALA A 404 19.19 -0.85 -26.39
C ALA A 404 20.43 -0.84 -27.28
N ILE A 405 20.21 -0.94 -28.58
CA ILE A 405 21.12 -0.44 -29.61
C ILE A 405 20.56 0.90 -30.09
N ARG A 406 21.32 1.99 -29.92
CA ARG A 406 20.89 3.35 -30.24
C ARG A 406 21.82 4.01 -31.25
N ALA A 407 21.33 4.20 -32.47
CA ALA A 407 21.98 4.96 -33.51
C ALA A 407 21.38 6.36 -33.65
N GLY A 408 22.23 7.34 -33.92
CA GLY A 408 21.84 8.71 -34.27
C GLY A 408 21.46 8.84 -35.75
N SER A 409 21.88 9.96 -36.36
CA SER A 409 21.59 10.30 -37.76
C SER A 409 22.33 9.43 -38.78
N GLY A 410 23.36 8.71 -38.36
CA GLY A 410 24.08 7.72 -39.16
C GLY A 410 23.31 6.42 -39.37
N GLY A 411 22.28 6.16 -38.54
CA GLY A 411 21.46 4.95 -38.60
C GLY A 411 22.18 3.70 -38.10
N TYR A 412 21.46 2.58 -38.04
CA TYR A 412 22.04 1.28 -37.67
C TYR A 412 22.17 0.33 -38.85
N GLN A 413 23.19 -0.51 -38.84
CA GLN A 413 23.40 -1.65 -39.73
C GLN A 413 23.64 -2.88 -38.86
N VAL A 414 22.62 -3.70 -38.68
CA VAL A 414 22.69 -4.88 -37.80
C VAL A 414 22.48 -6.12 -38.67
N ASP A 415 23.50 -6.96 -38.73
CA ASP A 415 23.51 -8.24 -39.43
C ASP A 415 23.78 -9.37 -38.43
N VAL A 416 22.79 -10.24 -38.23
CA VAL A 416 22.83 -11.36 -37.30
C VAL A 416 22.67 -12.67 -38.08
N SER A 417 23.61 -13.59 -37.91
CA SER A 417 23.57 -14.88 -38.61
C SER A 417 22.61 -15.89 -37.98
N GLY A 418 22.31 -15.72 -36.68
CA GLY A 418 21.36 -16.52 -35.91
C GLY A 418 20.07 -15.78 -35.57
N ASN A 419 19.49 -16.08 -34.40
CA ASN A 419 18.27 -15.43 -33.91
C ASN A 419 18.58 -14.06 -33.29
N THR A 420 17.65 -13.12 -33.44
CA THR A 420 17.60 -11.92 -32.60
C THR A 420 16.47 -12.04 -31.60
N ASP A 421 16.78 -11.93 -30.31
CA ASP A 421 15.80 -11.94 -29.22
C ASP A 421 15.72 -10.57 -28.53
N LEU A 422 14.55 -9.95 -28.58
CA LEU A 422 14.26 -8.69 -27.90
C LEU A 422 13.31 -8.95 -26.72
N LYS A 423 13.77 -8.65 -25.50
CA LYS A 423 12.99 -8.74 -24.25
C LYS A 423 12.92 -7.39 -23.56
N GLY A 424 11.85 -6.64 -23.81
CA GLY A 424 11.75 -5.23 -23.46
C GLY A 424 12.94 -4.39 -23.98
N GLY A 425 13.69 -4.88 -24.98
CA GLY A 425 14.86 -4.24 -25.58
C GLY A 425 14.54 -3.59 -26.93
N VAL A 426 15.33 -2.59 -27.33
CA VAL A 426 15.08 -1.81 -28.55
C VAL A 426 16.29 -1.66 -29.47
N ILE A 427 16.04 -1.60 -30.78
CA ILE A 427 17.01 -1.19 -31.80
C ILE A 427 16.50 0.10 -32.47
N ALA A 428 17.07 1.23 -32.08
CA ALA A 428 16.62 2.56 -32.47
C ALA A 428 17.64 3.26 -33.38
N GLY A 429 17.17 3.97 -34.40
CA GLY A 429 17.98 4.78 -35.30
C GLY A 429 17.28 6.07 -35.68
N GLY A 430 18.02 7.16 -35.86
CA GLY A 430 17.44 8.50 -36.08
C GLY A 430 16.87 8.75 -37.48
N VAL A 431 17.31 8.02 -38.51
CA VAL A 431 16.87 8.19 -39.91
C VAL A 431 16.57 6.84 -40.55
N ALA A 432 15.31 6.62 -40.94
CA ALA A 432 14.82 5.33 -41.43
C ALA A 432 15.58 4.79 -42.66
N ASP A 433 15.93 5.65 -43.62
CA ASP A 433 16.62 5.23 -44.85
C ASP A 433 18.04 4.73 -44.63
N ARG A 434 18.61 4.99 -43.44
CA ARG A 434 19.96 4.54 -43.04
C ARG A 434 19.93 3.37 -42.07
N ASN A 435 18.74 2.88 -41.76
CA ASN A 435 18.50 1.79 -40.84
C ASN A 435 18.29 0.49 -41.62
N SER A 436 19.17 -0.48 -41.44
CA SER A 436 19.03 -1.83 -41.99
C SER A 436 19.26 -2.88 -40.90
N PHE A 437 18.31 -3.78 -40.74
CA PHE A 437 18.38 -4.91 -39.82
C PHE A 437 18.14 -6.22 -40.59
N ALA A 438 19.03 -7.19 -40.44
CA ALA A 438 18.92 -8.50 -41.04
C ALA A 438 19.26 -9.59 -40.03
N THR A 439 18.42 -10.62 -39.96
CA THR A 439 18.57 -11.73 -39.00
C THR A 439 18.09 -13.06 -39.61
N ASP A 440 18.48 -14.21 -39.06
CA ASP A 440 17.93 -15.51 -39.48
C ASP A 440 16.47 -15.63 -39.02
N THR A 441 16.23 -15.38 -37.73
CA THR A 441 14.91 -15.38 -37.07
C THR A 441 14.82 -14.26 -36.02
N LEU A 442 13.61 -13.83 -35.67
CA LEU A 442 13.35 -12.73 -34.74
C LEU A 442 12.29 -13.15 -33.70
N THR A 443 12.64 -13.04 -32.42
CA THR A 443 11.73 -13.21 -31.28
C THR A 443 11.62 -11.90 -30.51
N VAL A 444 10.39 -11.53 -30.13
CA VAL A 444 10.09 -10.25 -29.49
C VAL A 444 9.11 -10.47 -28.36
N SER A 445 9.41 -9.92 -27.19
CA SER A 445 8.51 -9.92 -26.04
C SER A 445 8.67 -8.64 -25.22
N ASP A 446 7.55 -8.15 -24.70
CA ASP A 446 7.54 -7.00 -23.81
C ASP A 446 7.74 -7.44 -22.35
N ILE A 447 8.16 -6.50 -21.51
CA ILE A 447 8.29 -6.72 -20.06
C ILE A 447 7.12 -6.04 -19.34
N GLN A 448 6.38 -6.81 -18.56
CA GLN A 448 5.32 -6.28 -17.71
C GLN A 448 5.92 -5.76 -16.40
N ASN A 449 5.79 -4.46 -16.19
CA ASN A 449 6.19 -3.82 -14.95
C ASN A 449 5.00 -3.77 -13.99
N ARG A 450 5.26 -3.96 -12.71
CA ARG A 450 4.25 -4.02 -11.66
C ARG A 450 4.73 -3.32 -10.40
N ALA A 451 3.81 -2.68 -9.73
CA ALA A 451 3.97 -2.21 -8.37
C ALA A 451 2.69 -2.54 -7.61
N HIS A 452 2.78 -3.32 -6.55
CA HIS A 452 1.65 -3.70 -5.73
C HIS A 452 2.05 -3.67 -4.27
N TYR A 453 1.27 -2.97 -3.45
CA TYR A 453 1.38 -3.11 -2.00
C TYR A 453 0.03 -3.26 -1.34
N SER A 454 0.04 -3.97 -0.24
CA SER A 454 -1.06 -4.07 0.71
C SER A 454 -0.50 -3.85 2.10
N ALA A 455 -1.03 -2.85 2.79
CA ALA A 455 -0.75 -2.61 4.19
C ALA A 455 -2.04 -2.79 4.98
N SER A 456 -1.92 -3.47 6.11
CA SER A 456 -2.98 -3.59 7.10
C SER A 456 -2.42 -3.27 8.47
N SER A 457 -3.20 -2.55 9.27
CA SER A 457 -3.02 -2.50 10.70
C SER A 457 -4.31 -2.89 11.40
N ILE A 458 -4.12 -3.36 12.61
CA ILE A 458 -5.09 -3.67 13.63
C ILE A 458 -4.30 -3.41 14.92
N GLY A 459 -4.80 -3.32 16.12
CA GLY A 459 -6.09 -3.66 16.62
C GLY A 459 -6.15 -3.20 18.07
N ILE A 460 -7.01 -3.88 18.83
CA ILE A 460 -8.09 -3.25 19.57
C ILE A 460 -8.00 -3.59 21.07
N GLY A 461 -8.16 -2.56 21.89
CA GLY A 461 -8.10 -2.58 23.36
C GLY A 461 -9.34 -3.17 24.04
N GLY A 462 -9.46 -3.02 25.37
CA GLY A 462 -10.57 -3.54 26.17
C GLY A 462 -10.53 -3.09 27.64
N GLY A 463 -11.68 -3.13 28.33
CA GLY A 463 -11.85 -2.58 29.67
C GLY A 463 -13.02 -3.15 30.48
N PHE A 464 -12.94 -3.08 31.82
CA PHE A 464 -14.12 -3.07 32.69
C PHE A 464 -13.82 -2.57 34.12
N SER A 465 -14.58 -1.61 34.66
CA SER A 465 -14.48 -1.04 36.02
C SER A 465 -15.69 -1.34 36.94
N ALA A 466 -15.59 -1.14 38.26
CA ALA A 466 -16.76 -1.09 39.17
C ALA A 466 -16.50 -0.24 40.43
N GLY A 467 -17.54 0.05 41.24
CA GLY A 467 -17.58 1.27 42.08
C GLY A 467 -18.00 1.14 43.55
N ASP A 468 -17.83 2.26 44.28
CA ASP A 468 -18.87 2.95 45.06
C ASP A 468 -18.54 4.47 45.19
N ASN A 469 -19.56 5.31 45.03
CA ASN A 469 -19.76 6.77 45.27
C ASN A 469 -18.62 7.81 45.25
N SER A 470 -17.44 7.53 44.72
CA SER A 470 -16.31 8.50 44.72
C SER A 470 -15.82 8.97 43.35
N GLY A 471 -16.38 8.47 42.23
CA GLY A 471 -16.17 9.04 40.89
C GLY A 471 -14.78 8.87 40.26
N LYS A 472 -13.98 7.87 40.67
CA LYS A 472 -12.53 7.80 40.31
C LYS A 472 -11.98 6.44 39.84
N SER A 473 -12.81 5.46 39.50
CA SER A 473 -12.38 4.20 38.83
C SER A 473 -12.81 4.21 37.36
N GLY A 474 -11.85 4.18 36.43
CA GLY A 474 -12.11 4.21 34.98
C GLY A 474 -11.00 3.54 34.16
N VAL A 475 -11.39 3.05 32.98
CA VAL A 475 -10.50 2.50 31.95
C VAL A 475 -10.35 3.55 30.85
N GLY A 476 -9.13 3.89 30.47
CA GLY A 476 -8.82 4.85 29.41
C GLY A 476 -7.85 4.25 28.38
N VAL A 477 -7.22 5.10 27.57
CA VAL A 477 -6.18 4.66 26.62
C VAL A 477 -4.81 5.24 26.99
N ASN A 478 -3.74 4.47 26.75
CA ASN A 478 -2.37 4.93 26.89
C ASN A 478 -1.90 5.68 25.62
N GLN A 479 -0.65 6.17 25.60
CA GLN A 479 -0.10 6.90 24.44
C GLN A 479 -0.03 6.06 23.16
N GLY A 480 0.02 4.73 23.26
CA GLY A 480 -0.03 3.81 22.12
C GLY A 480 -1.44 3.53 21.62
N GLY A 481 -2.49 4.10 22.24
CA GLY A 481 -3.88 3.80 21.93
C GLY A 481 -4.38 2.47 22.51
N GLU A 482 -3.58 1.80 23.34
CA GLU A 482 -3.97 0.57 24.02
C GLU A 482 -4.79 0.88 25.26
N ALA A 483 -5.76 0.03 25.61
CA ALA A 483 -6.57 0.25 26.81
C ALA A 483 -5.76 0.02 28.10
N SER A 484 -5.85 0.97 29.02
CA SER A 484 -5.13 0.98 30.30
C SER A 484 -6.00 1.54 31.42
N THR A 485 -5.74 1.17 32.68
CA THR A 485 -6.47 1.69 33.83
C THR A 485 -5.90 3.04 34.31
N ALA A 486 -6.71 3.85 34.99
CA ALA A 486 -6.32 5.17 35.52
C ALA A 486 -5.06 5.17 36.42
N GLY A 487 -4.64 4.01 36.96
CA GLY A 487 -3.41 3.84 37.75
C GLY A 487 -2.23 3.17 37.03
N SER A 488 -2.40 2.72 35.77
CA SER A 488 -1.42 1.95 35.00
C SER A 488 -0.96 2.65 33.71
N GLY A 489 -1.11 3.97 33.63
CA GLY A 489 -0.64 4.78 32.49
C GLY A 489 -1.71 5.17 31.47
N ALA A 490 -3.00 5.10 31.81
CA ALA A 490 -4.05 5.75 31.02
C ALA A 490 -3.87 7.28 31.05
N VAL A 491 -4.07 7.92 29.90
CA VAL A 491 -4.01 9.38 29.79
C VAL A 491 -5.26 9.98 30.45
N PRO A 492 -5.15 10.90 31.44
CA PRO A 492 -6.31 11.54 32.06
C PRO A 492 -7.23 12.21 31.02
N GLY A 493 -8.55 12.04 31.15
CA GLY A 493 -9.53 12.55 30.18
C GLY A 493 -9.78 11.67 28.95
N THR A 494 -9.11 10.51 28.86
CA THR A 494 -9.34 9.50 27.80
C THR A 494 -10.24 8.34 28.26
N GLU A 495 -11.10 8.59 29.24
CA GLU A 495 -12.00 7.60 29.83
C GLU A 495 -12.96 7.02 28.80
N LEU A 496 -13.09 5.70 28.79
CA LEU A 496 -13.94 4.95 27.87
C LEU A 496 -15.42 4.97 28.33
N PRO A 497 -16.39 4.97 27.40
CA PRO A 497 -17.82 4.86 27.73
C PRO A 497 -18.14 3.60 28.55
N THR A 498 -19.08 3.67 29.51
CA THR A 498 -19.41 2.55 30.43
C THR A 498 -20.90 2.18 30.41
N THR A 499 -21.26 0.91 30.68
CA THR A 499 -22.67 0.45 30.68
C THR A 499 -23.50 0.80 31.94
N GLY A 500 -22.94 1.53 32.89
CA GLY A 500 -23.61 2.04 34.11
C GLY A 500 -23.23 3.50 34.39
N GLY A 501 -23.90 4.16 35.34
CA GLY A 501 -23.67 5.60 35.62
C GLY A 501 -22.22 5.91 36.02
N ALA A 502 -21.72 7.11 35.64
CA ALA A 502 -20.40 7.69 35.92
C ALA A 502 -19.35 6.71 36.51
N GLY A 503 -18.75 5.87 35.66
CA GLY A 503 -17.64 4.97 36.03
C GLY A 503 -18.03 3.54 36.45
N GLN A 504 -19.32 3.19 36.39
CA GLN A 504 -19.82 1.83 36.63
C GLN A 504 -20.03 1.13 35.27
N GLY A 505 -19.59 -0.12 35.07
CA GLY A 505 -20.00 -0.91 33.90
C GLY A 505 -18.92 -1.24 32.86
N PHE A 506 -19.27 -2.13 31.92
CA PHE A 506 -18.44 -2.64 30.81
C PHE A 506 -18.00 -1.49 29.90
N SER A 507 -16.73 -1.47 29.50
CA SER A 507 -16.12 -0.38 28.71
C SER A 507 -15.23 -0.97 27.60
N VAL A 508 -15.43 -0.53 26.36
CA VAL A 508 -14.67 -1.03 25.19
C VAL A 508 -14.11 0.15 24.41
N ALA A 509 -12.80 0.13 24.16
CA ALA A 509 -12.15 1.13 23.32
C ALA A 509 -12.57 0.96 21.85
N PRO A 510 -12.82 2.05 21.11
CA PRO A 510 -13.06 1.94 19.68
C PRO A 510 -11.83 1.32 19.00
N PRO A 511 -12.04 0.43 18.02
CA PRO A 511 -10.94 -0.22 17.32
C PRO A 511 -10.15 0.74 16.44
N MET A 512 -8.82 0.62 16.45
CA MET A 512 -7.99 1.21 15.39
C MET A 512 -7.94 0.27 14.19
N VAL A 513 -8.34 0.80 13.05
CA VAL A 513 -8.40 0.08 11.78
C VAL A 513 -7.81 0.98 10.71
N ALA A 514 -6.77 0.50 10.03
CA ALA A 514 -6.25 1.20 8.87
C ALA A 514 -5.90 0.21 7.76
N GLY A 515 -6.29 0.58 6.55
CA GLY A 515 -5.90 -0.09 5.32
C GLY A 515 -5.14 0.88 4.42
N ALA A 516 -4.17 0.35 3.69
CA ALA A 516 -3.62 1.01 2.52
C ALA A 516 -3.38 -0.04 1.44
N SER A 517 -3.67 0.31 0.19
CA SER A 517 -3.35 -0.56 -0.93
C SER A 517 -3.15 0.28 -2.17
N GLY A 518 -2.23 -0.16 -3.03
CA GLY A 518 -2.02 0.43 -4.33
C GLY A 518 -1.54 -0.62 -5.31
N SER A 519 -1.98 -0.46 -6.56
CA SER A 519 -1.53 -1.26 -7.69
C SER A 519 -1.28 -0.35 -8.88
N ALA A 520 -0.15 -0.52 -9.55
CA ALA A 520 0.16 0.13 -10.80
C ALA A 520 0.87 -0.86 -11.72
N SER A 521 0.60 -0.76 -13.01
CA SER A 521 1.19 -1.62 -14.04
C SER A 521 1.55 -0.79 -15.26
N SER A 522 2.66 -1.12 -15.90
CA SER A 522 3.07 -0.55 -17.17
C SER A 522 3.76 -1.64 -17.99
N THR A 523 4.15 -1.31 -19.22
CA THR A 523 4.77 -2.27 -20.11
C THR A 523 5.97 -1.62 -20.77
N THR A 524 7.15 -2.21 -20.57
CA THR A 524 8.34 -1.87 -21.32
C THR A 524 8.30 -2.64 -22.63
N GLN A 525 8.10 -1.90 -23.72
CA GLN A 525 7.89 -2.45 -25.04
C GLN A 525 9.21 -2.77 -25.73
N SER A 526 9.27 -3.90 -26.42
CA SER A 526 10.33 -4.17 -27.38
C SER A 526 9.99 -3.59 -28.76
N GLY A 527 11.02 -3.20 -29.51
CA GLY A 527 10.81 -2.63 -30.83
C GLY A 527 12.07 -2.42 -31.65
N ILE A 528 11.88 -2.31 -32.96
CA ILE A 528 12.93 -1.89 -33.90
C ILE A 528 12.37 -0.66 -34.62
N SER A 529 13.11 0.43 -34.66
CA SER A 529 12.67 1.67 -35.32
C SER A 529 12.64 1.57 -36.84
N ALA A 530 11.88 2.44 -37.51
CA ALA A 530 11.68 2.49 -38.96
C ALA A 530 12.99 2.26 -39.78
N GLY A 531 12.90 1.50 -40.87
CA GLY A 531 14.04 1.03 -41.68
C GLY A 531 13.78 -0.29 -42.41
N THR A 532 14.78 -0.79 -43.13
CA THR A 532 14.69 -2.08 -43.84
C THR A 532 14.89 -3.23 -42.87
N ILE A 533 13.93 -4.15 -42.78
CA ILE A 533 14.02 -5.36 -41.96
C ILE A 533 13.97 -6.60 -42.88
N THR A 534 14.94 -7.49 -42.72
CA THR A 534 14.99 -8.78 -43.42
C THR A 534 15.09 -9.93 -42.42
N ILE A 535 14.11 -10.83 -42.44
CA ILE A 535 14.19 -12.12 -41.75
C ILE A 535 14.47 -13.17 -42.84
N ARG A 536 15.65 -13.81 -42.77
CA ARG A 536 16.15 -14.66 -43.88
C ARG A 536 15.46 -16.00 -43.96
N ASN A 537 15.07 -16.59 -42.82
CA ASN A 537 14.58 -17.95 -42.77
C ASN A 537 13.11 -18.00 -42.31
N ASN A 538 12.21 -17.84 -43.28
CA ASN A 538 10.77 -17.88 -43.03
C ASN A 538 10.29 -19.22 -42.46
N ALA A 539 10.87 -20.35 -42.88
CA ALA A 539 10.46 -21.66 -42.41
C ALA A 539 10.78 -21.84 -40.91
N LYS A 540 12.01 -21.51 -40.51
CA LYS A 540 12.43 -21.56 -39.11
C LYS A 540 11.73 -20.50 -38.25
N GLN A 541 11.46 -19.30 -38.78
CA GLN A 541 10.65 -18.28 -38.11
C GLN A 541 9.27 -18.81 -37.74
N GLN A 542 8.61 -19.50 -38.69
CA GLN A 542 7.28 -20.05 -38.48
C GLN A 542 7.28 -21.24 -37.51
N GLU A 543 8.32 -22.08 -37.53
CA GLU A 543 8.51 -23.15 -36.55
C GLU A 543 8.71 -22.61 -35.12
N LEU A 544 9.52 -21.56 -34.96
CA LEU A 544 9.86 -20.99 -33.65
C LEU A 544 8.72 -20.15 -33.05
N THR A 545 8.02 -19.37 -33.87
CA THR A 545 7.07 -18.33 -33.38
C THR A 545 5.63 -18.58 -33.77
N GLY A 546 5.37 -19.50 -34.70
CA GLY A 546 4.06 -19.68 -35.33
C GLY A 546 3.70 -18.61 -36.36
N GLN A 547 4.56 -17.62 -36.62
CA GLN A 547 4.32 -16.51 -37.55
C GLN A 547 5.26 -16.56 -38.76
N SER A 548 4.80 -16.10 -39.91
CA SER A 548 5.69 -15.90 -41.05
C SER A 548 6.60 -14.68 -40.82
N ALA A 549 7.72 -14.60 -41.54
CA ALA A 549 8.60 -13.44 -41.53
C ALA A 549 7.85 -12.13 -41.83
N ALA A 550 6.90 -12.16 -42.77
CA ALA A 550 6.10 -10.98 -43.12
C ALA A 550 5.17 -10.56 -41.98
N ASP A 551 4.52 -11.52 -41.32
CA ASP A 551 3.62 -11.24 -40.19
C ASP A 551 4.40 -10.71 -38.98
N THR A 552 5.58 -11.29 -38.68
CA THR A 552 6.46 -10.83 -37.60
C THR A 552 6.91 -9.38 -37.84
N VAL A 553 7.27 -9.01 -39.08
CA VAL A 553 7.65 -7.62 -39.41
C VAL A 553 6.45 -6.68 -39.33
N ALA A 554 5.27 -7.12 -39.76
CA ALA A 554 4.04 -6.32 -39.70
C ALA A 554 3.56 -6.08 -38.25
N GLY A 555 3.76 -7.05 -37.35
CA GLY A 555 3.40 -6.95 -35.93
C GLY A 555 4.46 -6.29 -35.05
N LEU A 556 5.64 -5.97 -35.59
CA LEU A 556 6.75 -5.39 -34.83
C LEU A 556 6.44 -3.94 -34.43
N ASN A 557 6.71 -3.57 -33.18
CA ASN A 557 6.64 -2.18 -32.78
C ASN A 557 7.72 -1.35 -33.49
N ARG A 558 7.28 -0.38 -34.30
CA ARG A 558 8.14 0.53 -35.09
C ARG A 558 8.38 1.87 -34.43
N ASP A 559 7.61 2.20 -33.38
CA ASP A 559 7.80 3.39 -32.57
C ASP A 559 8.66 3.04 -31.35
N THR A 560 9.94 3.42 -31.41
CA THR A 560 10.89 3.21 -30.33
C THR A 560 10.98 4.42 -29.38
N THR A 561 10.00 5.32 -29.40
CA THR A 561 9.91 6.44 -28.46
C THR A 561 9.09 6.03 -27.23
N ASN A 562 9.53 6.45 -26.03
CA ASN A 562 8.86 6.16 -24.76
C ASN A 562 8.57 4.67 -24.47
N THR A 563 9.34 3.74 -25.07
CA THR A 563 9.18 2.29 -24.92
C THR A 563 9.57 1.76 -23.54
N GLU A 564 10.38 2.50 -22.77
CA GLU A 564 10.76 2.12 -21.41
C GLU A 564 9.55 2.08 -20.47
N ASN A 565 8.72 3.14 -20.50
CA ASN A 565 7.49 3.30 -19.73
C ASN A 565 7.62 2.79 -18.28
N SER A 566 8.68 3.22 -17.58
CA SER A 566 9.02 2.76 -16.24
C SER A 566 8.00 3.20 -15.18
N LEU A 567 7.77 2.34 -14.19
CA LEU A 567 6.91 2.64 -13.05
C LEU A 567 7.73 3.25 -11.92
N SER A 568 7.25 4.36 -11.36
CA SER A 568 7.77 4.85 -10.08
C SER A 568 7.28 3.96 -8.93
N PRO A 569 8.09 3.75 -7.87
CA PRO A 569 7.64 3.08 -6.66
C PRO A 569 6.43 3.79 -6.05
N ILE A 570 5.40 3.02 -5.68
CA ILE A 570 4.15 3.54 -5.08
C ILE A 570 4.04 3.23 -3.58
N PHE A 571 5.02 2.54 -3.01
CA PHE A 571 5.08 2.11 -1.62
C PHE A 571 6.14 2.91 -0.84
N ASP A 572 5.78 3.41 0.34
CA ASP A 572 6.69 4.05 1.29
C ASP A 572 6.27 3.63 2.71
N GLU A 573 7.10 2.81 3.36
CA GLU A 573 6.84 2.29 4.70
C GLU A 573 6.59 3.40 5.72
N LYS A 574 7.40 4.47 5.69
CA LYS A 574 7.32 5.56 6.67
C LYS A 574 6.04 6.35 6.50
N LYS A 575 5.66 6.66 5.26
CA LYS A 575 4.39 7.35 4.95
C LYS A 575 3.18 6.53 5.36
N ILE A 576 3.19 5.22 5.10
CA ILE A 576 2.07 4.34 5.47
C ILE A 576 1.96 4.22 6.99
N LYS A 577 3.09 4.00 7.70
CA LYS A 577 3.10 3.94 9.17
C LYS A 577 2.65 5.25 9.81
N ALA A 578 3.17 6.39 9.34
CA ALA A 578 2.73 7.71 9.81
C ALA A 578 1.23 7.96 9.51
N GLY A 579 0.74 7.47 8.37
CA GLY A 579 -0.68 7.54 8.03
C GLY A 579 -1.56 6.74 9.00
N PHE A 580 -1.12 5.54 9.38
CA PHE A 580 -1.80 4.72 10.39
C PHE A 580 -1.78 5.38 11.78
N GLU A 581 -0.69 6.03 12.17
CA GLU A 581 -0.59 6.78 13.42
C GLU A 581 -1.59 7.95 13.49
N ILE A 582 -1.72 8.73 12.41
CA ILE A 582 -2.66 9.86 12.33
C ILE A 582 -4.11 9.38 12.38
N VAL A 583 -4.47 8.35 11.61
CA VAL A 583 -5.83 7.78 11.65
C VAL A 583 -6.14 7.25 13.04
N GLY A 584 -5.18 6.55 13.66
CA GLY A 584 -5.30 6.09 15.02
C GLY A 584 -5.54 7.22 16.02
N ALA A 585 -4.79 8.32 15.93
CA ALA A 585 -5.00 9.49 16.77
C ALA A 585 -6.36 10.16 16.54
N LEU A 586 -6.77 10.33 15.29
CA LEU A 586 -8.07 10.91 14.95
C LEU A 586 -9.24 10.06 15.46
N GLN A 587 -9.21 8.75 15.26
CA GLN A 587 -10.25 7.82 15.72
C GLN A 587 -10.41 7.90 17.24
N ARG A 588 -9.30 7.98 17.99
CA ARG A 588 -9.32 8.18 19.44
C ARG A 588 -9.97 9.50 19.84
N GLU A 589 -9.49 10.62 19.29
CA GLU A 589 -9.95 11.96 19.69
C GLU A 589 -11.39 12.25 19.25
N ALA A 590 -11.80 11.75 18.08
CA ALA A 590 -13.17 11.83 17.61
C ALA A 590 -14.11 10.98 18.49
N GLY A 591 -13.68 9.77 18.89
CA GLY A 591 -14.44 8.92 19.81
C GLY A 591 -14.69 9.60 21.15
N VAL A 592 -13.67 10.24 21.75
CA VAL A 592 -13.81 11.01 23.01
C VAL A 592 -14.76 12.19 22.82
N PHE A 593 -14.61 12.95 21.74
CA PHE A 593 -15.47 14.10 21.44
C PHE A 593 -16.93 13.70 21.27
N LEU A 594 -17.20 12.67 20.46
CA LEU A 594 -18.55 12.17 20.20
C LEU A 594 -19.20 11.62 21.47
N ASN A 595 -18.44 10.94 22.33
CA ASN A 595 -18.91 10.48 23.62
C ASN A 595 -19.33 11.64 24.54
N ASN A 596 -18.49 12.69 24.62
CA ASN A 596 -18.79 13.88 25.42
C ASN A 596 -20.07 14.59 24.97
N ARG A 597 -20.31 14.67 23.65
CA ARG A 597 -21.52 15.30 23.08
C ARG A 597 -22.77 14.45 23.26
N ALA A 598 -22.65 13.13 23.15
CA ALA A 598 -23.75 12.22 23.42
C ALA A 598 -24.22 12.32 24.88
N ASN A 599 -23.29 12.44 25.84
CA ASN A 599 -23.62 12.66 27.25
C ASN A 599 -24.37 14.00 27.47
N GLU A 600 -23.97 15.06 26.78
CA GLU A 600 -24.67 16.35 26.84
C GLU A 600 -26.09 16.30 26.28
N ALA A 601 -26.31 15.50 25.22
CA ALA A 601 -27.61 15.30 24.60
C ALA A 601 -28.55 14.52 25.53
N ASP A 602 -28.08 13.43 26.13
CA ASP A 602 -28.87 12.65 27.09
C ASP A 602 -29.25 13.49 28.33
N ALA A 603 -28.32 14.27 28.88
CA ALA A 603 -28.59 15.15 30.01
C ALA A 603 -29.64 16.22 29.66
N ALA A 604 -29.57 16.80 28.45
CA ALA A 604 -30.57 17.77 28.00
C ALA A 604 -31.94 17.14 27.78
N LYS A 605 -32.00 15.92 27.24
CA LYS A 605 -33.24 15.16 27.08
C LYS A 605 -33.88 14.83 28.43
N GLN A 606 -33.10 14.36 29.40
CA GLN A 606 -33.59 14.11 30.75
C GLN A 606 -34.12 15.38 31.43
N ALA A 607 -33.44 16.52 31.25
CA ALA A 607 -33.91 17.81 31.77
C ALA A 607 -35.22 18.25 31.10
N ALA A 608 -35.36 18.08 29.79
CA ALA A 608 -36.60 18.35 29.07
C ALA A 608 -37.74 17.43 29.52
N ASP A 609 -37.49 16.12 29.66
CA ASP A 609 -38.48 15.14 30.12
C ASP A 609 -38.91 15.39 31.57
N ALA A 610 -37.99 15.81 32.45
CA ALA A 610 -38.30 16.16 33.83
C ALA A 610 -39.18 17.41 33.91
N VAL A 611 -38.87 18.45 33.14
CA VAL A 611 -39.65 19.70 33.09
C VAL A 611 -40.97 19.52 32.35
N ALA A 612 -41.07 18.58 31.41
CA ALA A 612 -42.33 18.20 30.77
C ALA A 612 -43.31 17.51 31.75
N LYS A 613 -42.79 16.88 32.80
CA LYS A 613 -43.55 16.21 33.87
C LYS A 613 -43.80 17.11 35.09
N ASP A 614 -43.19 18.30 35.15
CA ASP A 614 -43.36 19.26 36.24
C ASP A 614 -44.67 20.06 36.05
N PRO A 615 -45.65 19.96 36.97
CA PRO A 615 -46.91 20.71 36.90
C PRO A 615 -46.73 22.24 36.98
N ASN A 616 -45.60 22.72 37.48
CA ASN A 616 -45.33 24.14 37.72
C ASN A 616 -44.47 24.81 36.63
N ALA A 617 -44.01 24.05 35.63
CA ALA A 617 -43.12 24.58 34.60
C ALA A 617 -43.87 25.48 33.58
N THR A 618 -43.30 26.65 33.29
CA THR A 618 -43.91 27.55 32.30
C THR A 618 -43.81 26.97 30.89
N PRO A 619 -44.74 27.29 29.98
CA PRO A 619 -44.67 26.87 28.58
C PRO A 619 -43.36 27.28 27.89
N GLU A 620 -42.81 28.45 28.24
CA GLU A 620 -41.54 28.97 27.72
C GLU A 620 -40.34 28.18 28.24
N GLN A 621 -40.34 27.78 29.52
CA GLN A 621 -39.30 26.92 30.09
C GLN A 621 -39.29 25.53 29.45
N ARG A 622 -40.48 24.96 29.21
CA ARG A 622 -40.64 23.68 28.49
C ARG A 622 -40.13 23.80 27.06
N ALA A 623 -40.50 24.85 26.34
CA ALA A 623 -40.05 25.07 24.96
C ALA A 623 -38.53 25.29 24.86
N ALA A 624 -37.93 26.06 25.78
CA ALA A 624 -36.49 26.33 25.77
C ALA A 624 -35.64 25.08 26.07
N LEU A 625 -36.05 24.26 27.05
CA LEU A 625 -35.35 23.01 27.36
C LEU A 625 -35.58 21.94 26.29
N GLN A 626 -36.78 21.90 25.69
CA GLN A 626 -37.05 21.03 24.54
C GLN A 626 -36.19 21.41 23.34
N GLN A 627 -36.09 22.70 23.00
CA GLN A 627 -35.23 23.18 21.90
C GLN A 627 -33.76 22.87 22.16
N GLN A 628 -33.30 23.01 23.41
CA GLN A 628 -31.94 22.64 23.80
C GLN A 628 -31.70 21.13 23.69
N ALA A 629 -32.69 20.29 24.03
CA ALA A 629 -32.64 18.85 23.85
C ALA A 629 -32.60 18.48 22.37
N ASP A 630 -33.43 19.09 21.52
CA ASP A 630 -33.50 18.86 20.08
C ASP A 630 -32.19 19.27 19.37
N ASP A 631 -31.59 20.40 19.77
CA ASP A 631 -30.31 20.86 19.20
C ASP A 631 -29.14 19.96 19.60
N LYS A 632 -29.11 19.49 20.85
CA LYS A 632 -28.06 18.56 21.31
C LYS A 632 -28.29 17.13 20.80
N ALA A 633 -29.54 16.72 20.54
CA ALA A 633 -29.88 15.44 19.95
C ALA A 633 -29.23 15.23 18.57
N LYS A 634 -28.90 16.31 17.84
CA LYS A 634 -28.13 16.24 16.58
C LYS A 634 -26.76 15.59 16.75
N TRP A 635 -26.16 15.67 17.93
CA TRP A 635 -24.91 14.99 18.30
C TRP A 635 -25.10 13.71 19.14
N GLY A 636 -26.35 13.43 19.55
CA GLY A 636 -26.71 12.20 20.26
C GLY A 636 -26.65 10.96 19.36
N GLN A 637 -26.93 9.79 19.95
CA GLN A 637 -26.97 8.53 19.20
C GLN A 637 -28.05 8.58 18.10
N GLY A 638 -27.66 8.29 16.85
CA GLY A 638 -28.52 8.42 15.66
C GLY A 638 -28.73 9.86 15.16
N GLY A 639 -28.06 10.85 15.77
CA GLY A 639 -28.13 12.26 15.35
C GLY A 639 -27.35 12.54 14.06
N THR A 640 -27.85 13.49 13.27
CA THR A 640 -27.29 13.80 11.94
C THR A 640 -25.84 14.29 11.97
N TYR A 641 -25.42 15.05 12.99
CA TYR A 641 -24.05 15.55 13.10
C TYR A 641 -23.07 14.46 13.55
N ARG A 642 -23.53 13.52 14.38
CA ARG A 642 -22.76 12.34 14.75
C ARG A 642 -22.50 11.45 13.54
N GLN A 643 -23.52 11.15 12.74
CA GLN A 643 -23.38 10.35 11.51
C GLN A 643 -22.39 10.96 10.52
N VAL A 644 -22.42 12.30 10.36
CA VAL A 644 -21.44 13.01 9.52
C VAL A 644 -20.03 12.85 10.09
N MET A 645 -19.83 12.99 11.40
CA MET A 645 -18.52 12.80 12.02
C MET A 645 -18.03 11.35 11.91
N THR A 646 -18.89 10.36 12.13
CA THR A 646 -18.57 8.94 11.97
C THR A 646 -18.18 8.63 10.52
N ALA A 647 -18.92 9.15 9.53
CA ALA A 647 -18.61 8.99 8.11
C ALA A 647 -17.25 9.61 7.74
N LEU A 648 -16.91 10.79 8.30
CA LEU A 648 -15.61 11.43 8.09
C LEU A 648 -14.46 10.61 8.70
N THR A 649 -14.63 10.08 9.91
CA THR A 649 -13.64 9.22 10.57
C THR A 649 -13.47 7.88 9.85
N ALA A 650 -14.57 7.29 9.35
CA ALA A 650 -14.56 6.07 8.54
C ALA A 650 -13.86 6.25 7.18
N ALA A 651 -14.10 7.40 6.53
CA ALA A 651 -13.43 7.77 5.29
C ALA A 651 -11.91 7.95 5.47
N ALA A 652 -11.46 8.45 6.63
CA ALA A 652 -10.04 8.55 6.97
C ALA A 652 -9.37 7.18 7.15
N SER A 653 -10.09 6.16 7.63
CA SER A 653 -9.57 4.80 7.84
C SER A 653 -9.58 3.89 6.60
N GLY A 654 -10.37 4.23 5.57
CA GLY A 654 -10.59 3.39 4.39
C GLY A 654 -9.37 3.25 3.46
N ASN A 655 -8.57 4.31 3.32
CA ASN A 655 -7.34 4.30 2.52
C ASN A 655 -6.44 5.51 2.84
N VAL A 656 -5.39 5.32 3.64
CA VAL A 656 -4.49 6.41 4.08
C VAL A 656 -3.60 6.97 2.97
N THR A 657 -3.59 6.35 1.79
CA THR A 657 -2.81 6.76 0.62
C THR A 657 -3.67 7.16 -0.59
N GLY A 658 -5.02 7.17 -0.48
CA GLY A 658 -5.93 7.53 -1.58
C GLY A 658 -5.88 9.01 -1.98
N SER A 659 -6.65 9.49 -2.95
CA SER A 659 -6.69 10.92 -3.35
C SER A 659 -7.84 11.69 -2.67
N THR A 660 -7.75 13.04 -2.60
CA THR A 660 -8.78 13.88 -1.95
C THR A 660 -10.19 13.69 -2.47
N MET A 661 -10.33 13.36 -3.76
CA MET A 661 -11.62 13.07 -4.38
C MET A 661 -12.25 11.78 -3.85
N GLN A 662 -11.44 10.74 -3.57
CA GLN A 662 -11.91 9.47 -3.00
C GLN A 662 -12.40 9.64 -1.55
N PHE A 663 -11.82 10.59 -0.80
CA PHE A 663 -12.27 10.92 0.56
C PHE A 663 -13.65 11.60 0.57
N VAL A 664 -13.87 12.59 -0.31
CA VAL A 664 -15.17 13.27 -0.44
C VAL A 664 -16.26 12.31 -0.94
N GLN A 665 -15.92 11.44 -1.90
CA GLN A 665 -16.85 10.40 -2.38
C GLN A 665 -17.23 9.43 -1.26
N SER A 666 -16.26 8.95 -0.48
CA SER A 666 -16.52 8.05 0.66
C SER A 666 -17.41 8.68 1.73
N ALA A 667 -17.18 9.96 2.05
CA ALA A 667 -18.00 10.70 3.01
C ALA A 667 -19.44 10.96 2.51
N THR A 668 -19.61 11.22 1.21
CA THR A 668 -20.92 11.48 0.58
C THR A 668 -21.73 10.18 0.45
N VAL A 669 -21.08 9.08 0.09
CA VAL A 669 -21.70 7.75 -0.07
C VAL A 669 -22.15 7.15 1.26
N GLY A 670 -21.35 7.28 2.33
CA GLY A 670 -21.72 6.78 3.66
C GLY A 670 -23.00 7.43 4.22
N TYR A 671 -23.22 8.72 3.95
CA TYR A 671 -24.45 9.42 4.36
C TYR A 671 -25.69 8.94 3.57
N VAL A 672 -25.55 8.74 2.24
CA VAL A 672 -26.66 8.26 1.38
C VAL A 672 -27.02 6.80 1.70
N GLN A 673 -26.06 5.97 2.10
CA GLN A 673 -26.30 4.59 2.53
C GLN A 673 -27.14 4.48 3.80
N GLY A 674 -27.06 5.47 4.70
CA GLY A 674 -27.95 5.56 5.86
C GLY A 674 -29.43 5.70 5.51
N LEU A 675 -29.73 6.25 4.32
CA LEU A 675 -31.11 6.43 3.84
C LEU A 675 -31.70 5.13 3.24
N ALA A 676 -30.89 4.33 2.54
CA ALA A 676 -31.32 3.07 1.91
C ALA A 676 -31.53 1.92 2.92
N ALA A 677 -30.76 1.87 4.00
CA ALA A 677 -30.86 0.83 5.02
C ALA A 677 -32.23 0.83 5.75
N ASN A 678 -32.90 1.99 5.84
CA ASN A 678 -34.23 2.10 6.45
C ASN A 678 -35.34 1.37 5.66
N GLN A 679 -35.26 1.33 4.33
CA GLN A 679 -36.20 0.56 3.50
C GLN A 679 -35.98 -0.96 3.65
N VAL A 680 -34.72 -1.37 3.77
CA VAL A 680 -34.33 -2.78 3.93
C VAL A 680 -34.77 -3.34 5.29
N LYS A 681 -34.75 -2.52 6.35
CA LYS A 681 -35.23 -2.87 7.69
C LYS A 681 -36.73 -3.17 7.71
N GLN A 682 -37.54 -2.39 6.98
CA GLN A 682 -38.99 -2.64 6.84
C GLN A 682 -39.28 -3.96 6.11
N ILE A 683 -38.44 -4.34 5.15
CA ILE A 683 -38.53 -5.63 4.45
C ILE A 683 -38.10 -6.77 5.37
N ALA A 684 -37.02 -6.59 6.14
CA ALA A 684 -36.51 -7.59 7.08
C ALA A 684 -37.47 -7.87 8.25
N ASP A 685 -38.11 -6.83 8.81
CA ASP A 685 -39.08 -6.95 9.90
C ASP A 685 -40.37 -7.67 9.44
N GLY A 686 -40.68 -7.65 8.15
CA GLY A 686 -41.77 -8.41 7.55
C GLY A 686 -41.45 -9.90 7.26
N LEU A 687 -40.19 -10.31 7.35
CA LEU A 687 -39.72 -11.66 6.99
C LEU A 687 -39.48 -12.59 8.19
N ASP A 688 -39.54 -12.08 9.42
CA ASP A 688 -39.36 -12.81 10.70
C ASP A 688 -38.19 -13.82 10.73
N SER A 689 -37.06 -13.45 10.10
CA SER A 689 -35.89 -14.33 9.99
C SER A 689 -34.58 -13.55 10.19
N GLU A 690 -33.82 -13.92 11.21
CA GLU A 690 -32.52 -13.30 11.51
C GLU A 690 -31.48 -13.56 10.40
N THR A 691 -31.55 -14.72 9.75
CA THR A 691 -30.70 -15.04 8.60
C THR A 691 -31.04 -14.19 7.38
N ALA A 692 -32.33 -13.89 7.17
CA ALA A 692 -32.77 -12.98 6.11
C ALA A 692 -32.36 -11.52 6.41
N ARG A 693 -32.45 -11.07 7.66
CA ARG A 693 -31.99 -9.75 8.10
C ARG A 693 -30.48 -9.60 7.89
N ALA A 694 -29.68 -10.56 8.33
CA ALA A 694 -28.23 -10.55 8.13
C ALA A 694 -27.84 -10.55 6.64
N ALA A 695 -28.53 -11.34 5.80
CA ALA A 695 -28.31 -11.36 4.35
C ALA A 695 -28.67 -10.03 3.67
N LEU A 696 -29.74 -9.38 4.10
CA LEU A 696 -30.15 -8.06 3.62
C LEU A 696 -29.15 -6.97 4.01
N HIS A 697 -28.64 -6.99 5.25
CA HIS A 697 -27.55 -6.10 5.67
C HIS A 697 -26.24 -6.40 4.96
N ALA A 698 -25.95 -7.66 4.63
CA ALA A 698 -24.79 -8.03 3.79
C ALA A 698 -24.86 -7.37 2.40
N ILE A 699 -26.04 -7.33 1.79
CA ILE A 699 -26.25 -6.69 0.48
C ILE A 699 -26.03 -5.18 0.58
N VAL A 700 -26.56 -4.53 1.63
CA VAL A 700 -26.33 -3.11 1.89
C VAL A 700 -24.86 -2.82 2.17
N GLY A 701 -24.15 -3.67 2.92
CA GLY A 701 -22.72 -3.56 3.17
C GLY A 701 -21.86 -3.77 1.92
N CYS A 702 -22.28 -4.65 1.01
CA CYS A 702 -21.65 -4.84 -0.29
C CYS A 702 -21.79 -3.60 -1.18
N ALA A 703 -23.03 -3.13 -1.38
CA ALA A 703 -23.32 -1.92 -2.15
C ALA A 703 -22.62 -0.69 -1.51
N GLY A 704 -22.67 -0.65 -0.19
CA GLY A 704 -21.76 -0.05 0.78
C GLY A 704 -20.36 0.24 0.26
N ALA A 705 -19.59 -0.84 0.32
CA ALA A 705 -18.21 -0.88 -0.07
C ALA A 705 -18.02 -0.61 -1.57
N ALA A 706 -18.84 -1.19 -2.44
CA ALA A 706 -18.70 -1.03 -3.89
C ALA A 706 -18.83 0.44 -4.32
N ALA A 707 -19.79 1.18 -3.75
CA ALA A 707 -19.97 2.61 -4.02
C ALA A 707 -18.82 3.48 -3.47
N ALA A 708 -18.10 3.00 -2.45
CA ALA A 708 -16.87 3.60 -1.94
C ALA A 708 -15.59 3.10 -2.64
N ALA A 709 -15.72 2.35 -3.76
CA ALA A 709 -14.63 1.67 -4.46
C ALA A 709 -13.83 0.69 -3.58
N GLN A 710 -14.50 0.08 -2.60
CA GLN A 710 -13.99 -0.90 -1.64
C GLN A 710 -14.54 -2.31 -1.94
N SER A 711 -13.98 -3.33 -1.28
CA SER A 711 -14.36 -4.74 -1.48
C SER A 711 -15.79 -5.03 -1.01
N CYS A 712 -16.71 -5.28 -1.94
CA CYS A 712 -18.09 -5.71 -1.66
C CYS A 712 -18.16 -6.89 -0.67
N GLY A 713 -17.32 -7.92 -0.85
CA GLY A 713 -17.32 -9.09 0.03
C GLY A 713 -16.93 -8.76 1.47
N ALA A 714 -15.96 -7.87 1.65
CA ALA A 714 -15.58 -7.41 2.98
C ALA A 714 -16.67 -6.53 3.61
N GLY A 715 -17.28 -5.62 2.85
CA GLY A 715 -18.36 -4.76 3.34
C GLY A 715 -19.61 -5.55 3.72
N ALA A 716 -19.96 -6.57 2.93
CA ALA A 716 -21.05 -7.49 3.20
C ALA A 716 -20.83 -8.29 4.47
N MET A 717 -19.64 -8.88 4.62
CA MET A 717 -19.24 -9.60 5.83
C MET A 717 -19.34 -8.70 7.06
N GLY A 718 -18.86 -7.46 6.96
CA GLY A 718 -18.93 -6.47 8.03
C GLY A 718 -20.35 -6.19 8.52
N ALA A 719 -21.23 -5.83 7.59
CA ALA A 719 -22.62 -5.52 7.89
C ALA A 719 -23.41 -6.75 8.39
N ALA A 720 -23.23 -7.92 7.76
CA ALA A 720 -23.88 -9.16 8.19
C ALA A 720 -23.43 -9.58 9.60
N SER A 721 -22.13 -9.51 9.87
CA SER A 721 -21.57 -9.86 11.18
C SER A 721 -22.08 -8.90 12.25
N ALA A 722 -22.13 -7.59 11.96
CA ALA A 722 -22.69 -6.61 12.87
C ALA A 722 -24.18 -6.84 13.16
N SER A 723 -24.96 -7.22 12.14
CA SER A 723 -26.38 -7.54 12.24
C SER A 723 -26.64 -8.73 13.17
N VAL A 724 -25.93 -9.84 12.95
CA VAL A 724 -26.04 -11.06 13.78
C VAL A 724 -25.57 -10.82 15.20
N LEU A 725 -24.45 -10.13 15.38
CA LEU A 725 -23.96 -9.75 16.72
C LEU A 725 -24.95 -8.81 17.42
N GLY A 726 -25.59 -7.92 16.68
CA GLY A 726 -26.66 -7.06 17.16
C GLY A 726 -27.87 -7.85 17.65
N SER A 727 -28.38 -8.82 16.88
CA SER A 727 -29.54 -9.64 17.29
C SER A 727 -29.23 -10.47 18.54
N LEU A 728 -28.03 -11.08 18.59
CA LEU A 728 -27.57 -11.84 19.75
C LEU A 728 -27.44 -11.00 21.03
N LEU A 729 -27.16 -9.70 20.92
CA LEU A 729 -27.05 -8.77 22.06
C LEU A 729 -28.39 -8.13 22.49
N GLY A 730 -29.50 -8.39 21.79
CA GLY A 730 -30.84 -7.89 22.13
C GLY A 730 -31.12 -6.42 21.75
N SER A 731 -32.34 -5.96 22.07
CA SER A 731 -32.87 -4.62 21.73
C SER A 731 -32.12 -3.49 22.45
N THR A 732 -32.07 -2.31 21.82
CA THR A 732 -31.47 -1.08 22.39
C THR A 732 -32.49 -0.17 23.08
N GLU A 733 -33.76 -0.58 23.16
CA GLU A 733 -34.81 0.17 23.86
C GLU A 733 -34.51 0.29 25.34
N GLY A 734 -34.64 1.50 25.89
CA GLY A 734 -34.35 1.79 27.29
C GLY A 734 -32.86 1.96 27.64
N MET A 735 -31.93 1.78 26.70
CA MET A 735 -30.49 2.00 26.94
C MET A 735 -30.10 3.48 26.90
N THR A 736 -29.14 3.88 27.74
CA THR A 736 -28.48 5.21 27.69
C THR A 736 -27.54 5.32 26.49
N ALA A 737 -27.14 6.53 26.09
CA ALA A 737 -26.20 6.72 24.98
C ALA A 737 -24.85 6.04 25.22
N GLN A 738 -24.41 5.96 26.48
CA GLN A 738 -23.18 5.27 26.89
C GLN A 738 -23.30 3.74 26.73
N GLN A 739 -24.42 3.16 27.16
CA GLN A 739 -24.69 1.73 26.99
C GLN A 739 -24.75 1.32 25.52
N LYS A 740 -25.38 2.16 24.68
CA LYS A 740 -25.40 1.98 23.23
C LYS A 740 -23.98 2.02 22.67
N GLN A 741 -23.17 3.04 23.00
CA GLN A 741 -21.79 3.16 22.53
C GLN A 741 -20.92 1.94 22.87
N VAL A 742 -21.04 1.41 24.09
CA VAL A 742 -20.28 0.22 24.50
C VAL A 742 -20.66 -0.99 23.65
N ARG A 743 -21.95 -1.15 23.36
CA ARG A 743 -22.46 -2.20 22.46
C ARG A 743 -21.89 -2.04 21.05
N GLU A 744 -21.85 -0.81 20.50
CA GLU A 744 -21.27 -0.55 19.17
C GLU A 744 -19.78 -0.94 19.13
N ASN A 745 -19.00 -0.45 20.10
CA ASN A 745 -17.56 -0.72 20.18
C ASN A 745 -17.27 -2.22 20.34
N ALA A 746 -18.11 -2.96 21.07
CA ALA A 746 -17.99 -4.42 21.24
C ALA A 746 -18.27 -5.18 19.93
N ILE A 747 -19.34 -4.82 19.22
CA ILE A 747 -19.67 -5.41 17.92
C ILE A 747 -18.55 -5.12 16.91
N GLN A 748 -18.13 -3.86 16.81
CA GLN A 748 -17.03 -3.41 15.97
C GLN A 748 -15.72 -4.18 16.26
N SER A 749 -15.39 -4.40 17.54
CA SER A 749 -14.19 -5.15 17.93
C SER A 749 -14.26 -6.62 17.50
N LEU A 750 -15.43 -7.25 17.63
CA LEU A 750 -15.66 -8.63 17.20
C LEU A 750 -15.60 -8.76 15.67
N VAL A 751 -16.16 -7.79 14.93
CA VAL A 751 -16.09 -7.76 13.46
C VAL A 751 -14.66 -7.61 12.99
N ALA A 752 -13.88 -6.69 13.57
CA ALA A 752 -12.47 -6.54 13.22
C ALA A 752 -11.67 -7.82 13.53
N GLY A 753 -11.93 -8.48 14.66
CA GLY A 753 -11.32 -9.77 14.99
C GLY A 753 -11.66 -10.88 13.99
N ALA A 754 -12.94 -10.99 13.61
CA ALA A 754 -13.42 -11.97 12.62
C ALA A 754 -12.86 -11.68 11.21
N ALA A 755 -12.88 -10.43 10.77
CA ALA A 755 -12.33 -10.01 9.47
C ALA A 755 -10.82 -10.25 9.39
N GLY A 756 -10.10 -10.00 10.48
CA GLY A 756 -8.66 -10.27 10.60
C GLY A 756 -8.35 -11.77 10.50
N ALA A 757 -9.16 -12.63 11.15
CA ALA A 757 -9.02 -14.08 11.05
C ALA A 757 -9.37 -14.63 9.66
N ALA A 758 -10.32 -14.00 8.97
CA ALA A 758 -10.77 -14.38 7.63
C ALA A 758 -9.89 -13.81 6.49
N GLY A 759 -8.92 -12.93 6.79
CA GLY A 759 -8.10 -12.27 5.78
C GLY A 759 -8.86 -11.27 4.89
N ALA A 760 -10.01 -10.78 5.35
CA ALA A 760 -10.81 -9.79 4.62
C ALA A 760 -10.20 -8.38 4.73
N ASN A 761 -10.51 -7.49 3.78
CA ASN A 761 -10.10 -6.09 3.87
C ASN A 761 -10.74 -5.43 5.11
N LEU A 762 -9.91 -5.18 6.12
CA LEU A 762 -10.37 -4.84 7.45
C LEU A 762 -11.12 -3.51 7.53
N ALA A 763 -10.59 -2.48 6.86
CA ALA A 763 -11.22 -1.16 6.81
C ALA A 763 -12.58 -1.22 6.12
N THR A 764 -12.69 -2.02 5.06
CA THR A 764 -13.95 -2.19 4.34
C THR A 764 -15.00 -2.92 5.18
N ALA A 765 -14.61 -3.99 5.86
CA ALA A 765 -15.52 -4.72 6.76
C ALA A 765 -16.00 -3.85 7.93
N MET A 766 -15.12 -3.01 8.46
CA MET A 766 -15.44 -2.13 9.58
C MET A 766 -16.36 -0.96 9.20
N ASN A 767 -16.20 -0.41 8.00
CA ASN A 767 -17.14 0.56 7.45
C ASN A 767 -18.53 -0.06 7.31
N GLY A 768 -18.62 -1.27 6.73
CA GLY A 768 -19.88 -2.01 6.60
C GLY A 768 -20.56 -2.27 7.96
N ALA A 769 -19.80 -2.68 8.98
CA ALA A 769 -20.32 -2.87 10.33
C ALA A 769 -20.79 -1.56 10.97
N THR A 770 -20.01 -0.48 10.86
CA THR A 770 -20.33 0.81 11.46
C THR A 770 -21.62 1.39 10.89
N PHE A 771 -21.78 1.36 9.57
CA PHE A 771 -23.00 1.83 8.92
C PHE A 771 -24.21 0.98 9.28
N GLU A 772 -24.05 -0.33 9.43
CA GLU A 772 -25.14 -1.18 9.92
C GLU A 772 -25.61 -0.73 11.31
N ILE A 773 -24.67 -0.67 12.26
CA ILE A 773 -24.94 -0.43 13.67
C ILE A 773 -25.68 0.90 13.88
N GLU A 774 -25.23 1.97 13.20
CA GLU A 774 -25.88 3.28 13.28
C GLU A 774 -27.28 3.29 12.66
N ASN A 775 -27.51 2.53 11.58
CA ASN A 775 -28.80 2.45 10.90
C ASN A 775 -29.84 1.64 11.69
N ASN A 776 -29.42 0.63 12.45
CA ASN A 776 -30.33 -0.17 13.25
C ASN A 776 -30.87 0.53 14.50
N GLN A 777 -30.35 1.70 14.89
CA GLN A 777 -30.84 2.48 16.04
C GLN A 777 -31.94 3.49 15.71
N LEU A 778 -32.23 3.73 14.43
CA LEU A 778 -33.34 4.58 14.00
C LEU A 778 -34.67 3.81 14.14
N GLY A 779 -35.53 4.27 15.06
CA GLY A 779 -36.93 3.85 15.15
C GLY A 779 -37.77 4.62 14.13
N ALA A 780 -38.82 3.98 13.61
CA ALA A 780 -39.66 4.48 12.52
C ALA A 780 -40.17 5.92 12.72
N GLY A 781 -39.54 6.88 12.04
CA GLY A 781 -39.99 8.27 11.96
C GLY A 781 -39.44 8.95 10.70
N PRO A 782 -40.26 9.69 9.93
CA PRO A 782 -39.80 10.39 8.73
C PRO A 782 -38.91 11.57 9.12
N MET A 783 -37.67 11.59 8.65
CA MET A 783 -36.73 12.70 8.86
C MET A 783 -36.93 13.83 7.82
N PRO A 784 -36.82 15.11 8.22
CA PRO A 784 -36.80 16.23 7.29
C PRO A 784 -35.44 16.39 6.59
N SER A 785 -35.46 16.82 5.33
CA SER A 785 -34.27 17.12 4.53
C SER A 785 -33.47 18.31 5.11
N PRO A 786 -32.16 18.16 5.41
CA PRO A 786 -31.35 19.28 5.91
C PRO A 786 -30.76 20.13 4.76
N PRO A 787 -30.39 21.39 5.02
CA PRO A 787 -29.75 22.27 4.04
C PRO A 787 -28.29 21.87 3.76
N PRO A 788 -27.71 22.26 2.60
CA PRO A 788 -26.38 21.84 2.18
C PRO A 788 -25.29 22.28 3.16
N ILE A 789 -24.41 21.34 3.52
CA ILE A 789 -23.34 21.56 4.50
C ILE A 789 -22.25 22.47 3.95
N TRP A 790 -22.03 22.55 2.62
CA TRP A 790 -21.14 23.52 1.96
C TRP A 790 -21.68 23.98 0.60
N SER A 791 -21.61 25.28 0.34
CA SER A 791 -21.67 25.87 -1.01
C SER A 791 -20.28 26.41 -1.35
N PRO A 792 -19.58 25.89 -2.37
CA PRO A 792 -18.27 26.40 -2.75
C PRO A 792 -18.37 27.87 -3.15
N GLY A 793 -17.70 28.77 -2.41
CA GLY A 793 -17.55 30.18 -2.77
C GLY A 793 -18.20 31.23 -1.88
N GLN A 794 -18.89 30.88 -0.78
CA GLN A 794 -19.32 31.88 0.20
C GLN A 794 -18.42 31.86 1.45
N ALA A 795 -17.82 33.01 1.76
CA ALA A 795 -17.05 33.22 2.98
C ALA A 795 -17.95 33.06 4.21
N GLN A 796 -17.69 32.03 5.01
CA GLN A 796 -18.37 31.85 6.30
C GLN A 796 -17.84 32.85 7.31
N LYS A 797 -18.74 33.44 8.12
CA LYS A 797 -18.35 34.33 9.21
C LYS A 797 -17.65 33.52 10.32
N PRO A 798 -16.54 34.02 10.89
CA PRO A 798 -15.81 33.32 11.94
C PRO A 798 -16.67 33.15 13.20
N PHE A 799 -16.51 32.01 13.88
CA PHE A 799 -17.16 31.70 15.14
C PHE A 799 -16.61 32.62 16.24
N GLN A 800 -17.46 33.49 16.82
CA GLN A 800 -17.09 34.37 17.94
C GLN A 800 -17.59 33.80 19.26
N ILE A 801 -16.71 33.75 20.26
CA ILE A 801 -17.06 33.41 21.64
C ILE A 801 -17.82 34.61 22.25
N PRO A 802 -19.03 34.44 22.81
CA PRO A 802 -19.75 35.55 23.45
C PRO A 802 -18.91 36.16 24.58
N GLY A 803 -18.57 37.45 24.45
CA GLY A 803 -17.91 38.24 25.50
C GLY A 803 -16.40 38.47 25.35
N LYS A 804 -15.74 38.10 24.24
CA LYS A 804 -14.33 38.50 23.98
C LYS A 804 -14.16 39.29 22.69
N SER A 805 -13.51 40.45 22.79
CA SER A 805 -13.00 41.22 21.65
C SER A 805 -11.75 40.53 21.07
N GLN A 806 -11.63 40.48 19.75
CA GLN A 806 -10.46 39.97 19.03
C GLN A 806 -9.17 40.69 19.47
N ALA A 807 -8.11 39.91 19.71
CA ALA A 807 -6.74 40.41 19.78
C ALA A 807 -6.02 40.04 18.47
N ASN A 808 -5.25 40.98 17.93
CA ASN A 808 -4.49 40.78 16.69
C ASN A 808 -3.41 39.69 16.91
N GLY A 809 -3.52 38.57 16.18
CA GLY A 809 -2.50 37.52 16.14
C GLY A 809 -2.98 36.06 16.21
N GLU A 810 -4.28 35.79 16.42
CA GLU A 810 -4.80 34.42 16.38
C GLU A 810 -5.01 33.93 14.94
N ALA A 811 -4.50 32.74 14.63
CA ALA A 811 -4.59 32.12 13.31
C ALA A 811 -6.04 31.78 12.94
N ILE A 812 -6.47 32.29 11.79
CA ILE A 812 -7.80 32.07 11.22
C ILE A 812 -7.80 30.73 10.48
N LEU A 813 -8.61 29.77 10.94
CA LEU A 813 -8.88 28.54 10.19
C LEU A 813 -9.83 28.84 9.01
N THR A 814 -9.27 29.26 7.88
CA THR A 814 -9.95 29.26 6.57
C THR A 814 -9.18 28.34 5.63
N GLY A 815 -9.81 27.25 5.19
CA GLY A 815 -9.19 26.22 4.37
C GLY A 815 -9.00 26.62 2.90
N THR A 816 -8.09 27.55 2.63
CA THR A 816 -7.52 27.77 1.30
C THR A 816 -6.03 28.13 1.42
N PRO A 817 -5.13 27.47 0.66
CA PRO A 817 -3.75 27.94 0.51
C PRO A 817 -3.74 29.31 -0.19
N ASP A 818 -2.87 30.21 0.25
CA ASP A 818 -2.50 31.40 -0.50
C ASP A 818 -1.96 30.96 -1.88
N GLN A 819 -2.70 31.28 -2.93
CA GLN A 819 -2.27 31.17 -4.32
C GLN A 819 -2.36 32.53 -4.99
N SER A 820 -1.54 33.46 -4.53
CA SER A 820 -1.17 34.62 -5.32
C SER A 820 -0.20 34.19 -6.44
N GLY A 821 -0.74 33.80 -7.61
CA GLY A 821 -0.02 34.04 -8.87
C GLY A 821 0.05 32.99 -9.98
N GLN A 822 -0.88 32.05 -10.18
CA GLN A 822 -0.96 31.32 -11.47
C GLN A 822 -2.41 31.06 -11.94
N LYS A 823 -2.71 31.44 -13.18
CA LYS A 823 -3.98 31.20 -13.89
C LYS A 823 -4.23 29.69 -14.07
N ALA A 824 -5.33 29.16 -13.54
CA ALA A 824 -5.87 27.85 -13.90
C ALA A 824 -7.30 27.99 -14.47
N MET A 825 -7.57 27.21 -15.52
CA MET A 825 -8.79 27.18 -16.34
C MET A 825 -10.01 26.62 -15.56
N PRO A 826 -11.27 26.94 -15.96
CA PRO A 826 -12.46 26.53 -15.21
C PRO A 826 -12.74 25.03 -15.30
N LEU A 827 -13.04 24.43 -14.14
CA LEU A 827 -13.57 23.07 -13.98
C LEU A 827 -15.02 22.99 -14.49
N VAL A 828 -15.28 22.00 -15.34
CA VAL A 828 -16.59 21.63 -15.91
C VAL A 828 -17.53 21.10 -14.82
N GLN A 829 -18.77 21.58 -14.79
CA GLN A 829 -19.84 21.10 -13.90
C GLN A 829 -20.31 19.68 -14.30
N PRO A 830 -20.56 18.76 -13.35
CA PRO A 830 -21.24 17.51 -13.66
C PRO A 830 -22.75 17.76 -13.87
N GLU A 831 -23.29 17.16 -14.93
CA GLU A 831 -24.72 17.22 -15.27
C GLU A 831 -25.63 16.63 -14.18
N SER A 832 -26.83 17.18 -14.07
CA SER A 832 -27.95 16.74 -13.22
C SER A 832 -28.38 15.28 -13.42
N SER A 833 -27.93 14.61 -14.50
CA SER A 833 -28.32 13.25 -14.88
C SER A 833 -27.74 12.12 -14.00
N ILE A 834 -26.81 12.41 -13.09
CA ILE A 834 -26.22 11.41 -12.15
C ILE A 834 -27.05 11.29 -10.87
N VAL A 835 -27.63 12.40 -10.38
CA VAL A 835 -28.46 12.42 -9.17
C VAL A 835 -29.79 11.69 -9.41
N ASP A 836 -30.40 11.89 -10.59
CA ASP A 836 -31.65 11.21 -10.98
C ASP A 836 -31.44 9.72 -11.30
N ARG A 837 -30.24 9.31 -11.74
CA ARG A 837 -29.89 7.89 -11.93
C ARG A 837 -29.68 7.15 -10.62
N MET A 838 -29.20 7.81 -9.57
CA MET A 838 -29.04 7.22 -8.24
C MET A 838 -30.37 7.09 -7.49
N ALA A 839 -31.32 8.01 -7.71
CA ALA A 839 -32.66 7.93 -7.11
C ALA A 839 -33.50 6.78 -7.71
N ASN A 840 -33.38 6.52 -9.02
CA ASN A 840 -34.19 5.49 -9.69
C ASN A 840 -33.68 4.05 -9.49
N ALA A 841 -32.41 3.85 -9.12
CA ALA A 841 -31.87 2.51 -8.83
C ALA A 841 -32.32 1.93 -7.47
N VAL A 842 -32.98 2.74 -6.63
CA VAL A 842 -33.44 2.35 -5.29
C VAL A 842 -34.90 1.85 -5.30
N LEU A 843 -35.63 2.01 -6.41
CA LEU A 843 -37.08 1.78 -6.46
C LEU A 843 -37.53 0.47 -7.12
N ASP A 844 -36.63 -0.31 -7.74
CA ASP A 844 -37.00 -1.58 -8.36
C ASP A 844 -36.93 -2.78 -7.37
N PRO A 845 -37.97 -3.62 -7.29
CA PRO A 845 -38.04 -4.72 -6.33
C PRO A 845 -37.09 -5.86 -6.71
N ILE A 846 -36.06 -6.07 -5.88
CA ILE A 846 -35.08 -7.16 -6.04
C ILE A 846 -35.71 -8.48 -5.55
N SER A 847 -35.94 -9.43 -6.46
CA SER A 847 -36.27 -10.83 -6.14
C SER A 847 -35.00 -11.61 -5.77
N ILE A 848 -34.95 -12.19 -4.57
CA ILE A 848 -33.78 -12.85 -3.97
C ILE A 848 -33.71 -14.35 -4.34
N PRO A 849 -32.61 -14.86 -4.92
CA PRO A 849 -32.39 -16.29 -5.09
C PRO A 849 -31.87 -16.97 -3.80
N LEU A 850 -32.44 -18.14 -3.49
CA LEU A 850 -32.30 -18.95 -2.26
C LEU A 850 -30.85 -19.41 -1.91
N GLN A 851 -29.86 -19.19 -2.77
CA GLN A 851 -28.49 -19.71 -2.60
C GLN A 851 -27.61 -18.88 -1.64
N ILE A 852 -27.94 -17.60 -1.37
CA ILE A 852 -27.22 -16.76 -0.40
C ILE A 852 -27.42 -17.25 1.05
N VAL A 853 -28.59 -17.85 1.33
CA VAL A 853 -28.92 -18.44 2.65
C VAL A 853 -28.11 -19.72 2.92
N GLN A 854 -27.71 -20.45 1.87
CA GLN A 854 -26.95 -21.70 2.02
C GLN A 854 -25.44 -21.48 2.23
N GLY A 855 -24.88 -20.37 1.73
CA GLY A 855 -23.46 -20.03 1.90
C GLY A 855 -23.07 -19.66 3.33
N LEU A 856 -23.99 -19.10 4.13
CA LEU A 856 -23.75 -18.74 5.53
C LEU A 856 -23.67 -19.95 6.47
N ASN A 857 -24.32 -21.07 6.11
CA ASN A 857 -24.29 -22.30 6.92
C ASN A 857 -22.96 -23.07 6.77
N ALA A 858 -22.23 -22.85 5.67
CA ALA A 858 -20.91 -23.45 5.43
C ALA A 858 -19.78 -22.80 6.23
N ILE A 859 -19.98 -21.55 6.71
CA ILE A 859 -18.98 -20.83 7.52
C ILE A 859 -18.95 -21.37 8.98
N TYR A 860 -20.02 -22.01 9.44
CA TYR A 860 -20.14 -22.50 10.83
C TYR A 860 -19.83 -24.00 11.02
N ASN A 861 -19.85 -24.82 9.96
CA ASN A 861 -19.60 -26.26 10.06
C ASN A 861 -18.43 -26.68 9.17
N GLY A 862 -17.23 -26.74 9.76
CA GLY A 862 -16.05 -27.21 9.06
C GLY A 862 -16.16 -28.69 8.64
N LYS A 863 -16.10 -28.95 7.33
CA LYS A 863 -15.41 -30.09 6.70
C LYS A 863 -15.42 -30.00 5.16
N ASP A 864 -14.25 -30.30 4.62
CA ASP A 864 -13.87 -30.61 3.24
C ASP A 864 -14.00 -29.55 2.13
N GLN A 865 -12.83 -29.22 1.58
CA GLN A 865 -12.63 -28.53 0.32
C GLN A 865 -12.87 -29.46 -0.86
N SER A 866 -13.69 -29.03 -1.83
CA SER A 866 -13.38 -29.28 -3.24
C SER A 866 -14.18 -28.34 -4.17
N SER A 867 -13.44 -27.57 -4.99
CA SER A 867 -13.83 -26.99 -6.28
C SER A 867 -15.09 -26.12 -6.37
N ASN A 868 -14.93 -24.79 -6.26
CA ASN A 868 -15.79 -23.85 -6.98
C ASN A 868 -14.91 -22.84 -7.75
N ARG A 869 -14.69 -23.10 -9.05
CA ARG A 869 -13.99 -22.18 -9.95
C ARG A 869 -14.95 -21.05 -10.32
N ASN A 870 -14.77 -19.86 -9.77
CA ASN A 870 -15.31 -18.63 -10.35
C ASN A 870 -14.63 -18.41 -11.71
N GLN A 871 -15.25 -18.85 -12.80
CA GLN A 871 -14.80 -18.49 -14.14
C GLN A 871 -15.13 -17.02 -14.41
N ASN A 872 -14.11 -16.22 -14.69
CA ASN A 872 -14.27 -14.87 -15.23
C ASN A 872 -14.95 -14.98 -16.61
N ILE A 873 -16.24 -14.69 -16.71
CA ILE A 873 -16.97 -14.67 -17.99
C ILE A 873 -16.52 -13.44 -18.77
N SER A 874 -15.94 -13.65 -19.94
CA SER A 874 -15.50 -12.58 -20.84
C SER A 874 -16.57 -12.29 -21.89
N ILE A 875 -16.99 -11.04 -22.01
CA ILE A 875 -17.96 -10.58 -23.02
C ILE A 875 -17.21 -9.63 -23.96
N ASP A 876 -17.00 -10.07 -25.19
CA ASP A 876 -16.32 -9.25 -26.20
C ASP A 876 -17.21 -8.10 -26.70
N SER A 877 -16.62 -7.14 -27.41
CA SER A 877 -17.34 -5.96 -27.92
C SER A 877 -18.47 -6.30 -28.90
N LYS A 878 -18.34 -7.40 -29.66
CA LYS A 878 -19.36 -7.87 -30.58
C LYS A 878 -20.57 -8.39 -29.82
N ILE A 879 -20.38 -9.27 -28.84
CA ILE A 879 -21.47 -9.75 -28.00
C ILE A 879 -22.03 -8.57 -27.23
N GLY A 880 -21.20 -7.73 -26.62
CA GLY A 880 -21.58 -6.49 -25.93
C GLY A 880 -22.54 -5.61 -26.73
N SER A 881 -22.31 -5.46 -28.04
CA SER A 881 -23.22 -4.71 -28.93
C SER A 881 -24.55 -5.42 -29.21
N GLN A 882 -24.60 -6.75 -29.17
CA GLN A 882 -25.78 -7.55 -29.50
C GLN A 882 -26.70 -7.82 -28.31
N ILE A 883 -26.21 -7.70 -27.07
CA ILE A 883 -26.92 -8.13 -25.85
C ILE A 883 -28.24 -7.37 -25.71
N ASN A 884 -28.19 -6.04 -25.73
CA ASN A 884 -29.37 -5.20 -25.59
C ASN A 884 -30.36 -5.40 -26.75
N ASP A 885 -29.85 -5.44 -27.98
CA ASP A 885 -30.68 -5.63 -29.19
C ASP A 885 -31.38 -6.99 -29.23
N ARG A 886 -30.81 -8.00 -28.57
CA ARG A 886 -31.37 -9.36 -28.46
C ARG A 886 -32.18 -9.59 -27.19
N GLY A 887 -32.48 -8.53 -26.43
CA GLY A 887 -33.30 -8.61 -25.21
C GLY A 887 -32.56 -9.24 -24.02
N TRP A 888 -31.24 -9.19 -24.01
CA TRP A 888 -30.42 -9.62 -22.88
C TRP A 888 -29.84 -8.41 -22.15
N THR A 889 -29.51 -8.60 -20.87
CA THR A 889 -28.59 -7.75 -20.13
C THR A 889 -27.36 -8.56 -19.72
N VAL A 890 -26.28 -7.87 -19.32
CA VAL A 890 -25.10 -8.54 -18.73
C VAL A 890 -25.49 -9.32 -17.46
N SER A 891 -26.53 -8.87 -16.73
CA SER A 891 -27.08 -9.62 -15.59
C SER A 891 -27.76 -10.90 -16.06
N ASP A 892 -28.66 -10.84 -17.04
CA ASP A 892 -29.36 -12.02 -17.57
C ASP A 892 -28.39 -13.12 -18.01
N ILE A 893 -27.28 -12.74 -18.66
CA ILE A 893 -26.24 -13.70 -19.08
C ILE A 893 -25.59 -14.37 -17.88
N LYS A 894 -25.22 -13.59 -16.85
CA LYS A 894 -24.61 -14.11 -15.63
C LYS A 894 -25.57 -15.00 -14.86
N ASP A 895 -26.84 -14.62 -14.77
CA ASP A 895 -27.89 -15.37 -14.09
C ASP A 895 -28.16 -16.71 -14.79
N VAL A 896 -28.23 -16.69 -16.13
CA VAL A 896 -28.41 -17.92 -16.93
C VAL A 896 -27.19 -18.84 -16.85
N ILE A 897 -25.97 -18.30 -16.80
CA ILE A 897 -24.76 -19.12 -16.61
C ILE A 897 -24.69 -19.70 -15.20
N ALA A 898 -25.09 -18.92 -14.18
CA ALA A 898 -25.13 -19.35 -12.78
C ALA A 898 -26.13 -20.50 -12.54
N ALA A 899 -27.18 -20.61 -13.36
CA ALA A 899 -28.11 -21.75 -13.33
C ALA A 899 -27.51 -23.09 -13.82
N GLY A 900 -26.33 -23.05 -14.45
CA GLY A 900 -25.58 -24.23 -14.90
C GLY A 900 -25.87 -24.66 -16.34
N PRO A 901 -25.00 -25.51 -16.93
CA PRO A 901 -25.06 -25.86 -18.34
C PRO A 901 -26.15 -26.89 -18.67
N VAL A 902 -27.00 -26.55 -19.63
CA VAL A 902 -28.16 -27.35 -20.11
C VAL A 902 -27.92 -28.00 -21.47
N GLY A 903 -26.75 -27.81 -22.07
CA GLY A 903 -26.38 -28.40 -23.35
C GLY A 903 -24.91 -28.20 -23.68
N SER A 904 -24.46 -28.74 -24.79
CA SER A 904 -23.10 -28.56 -25.30
C SER A 904 -23.08 -28.29 -26.81
N THR A 905 -22.01 -27.65 -27.27
CA THR A 905 -21.76 -27.33 -28.68
C THR A 905 -20.24 -27.15 -28.89
N THR A 906 -19.82 -26.65 -30.04
CA THR A 906 -18.42 -26.34 -30.35
C THR A 906 -18.27 -24.90 -30.82
N ASP A 907 -17.22 -24.23 -30.35
CA ASP A 907 -16.78 -22.93 -30.84
C ASP A 907 -15.67 -23.14 -31.88
N ASN A 908 -16.06 -23.07 -33.16
CA ASN A 908 -15.15 -23.18 -34.29
C ASN A 908 -15.19 -21.87 -35.10
N ARG A 909 -14.20 -20.99 -34.87
CA ARG A 909 -14.07 -19.68 -35.52
C ARG A 909 -12.63 -19.41 -35.92
N SER A 910 -12.44 -18.91 -37.14
CA SER A 910 -11.14 -18.45 -37.65
C SER A 910 -10.61 -17.27 -36.84
N GLY A 911 -9.28 -17.09 -36.76
CA GLY A 911 -8.64 -16.01 -35.99
C GLY A 911 -9.17 -14.60 -36.31
N ALA A 912 -9.48 -14.32 -37.59
CA ALA A 912 -10.10 -13.06 -38.02
C ALA A 912 -11.48 -12.76 -37.38
N LYS A 913 -12.12 -13.76 -36.76
CA LYS A 913 -13.40 -13.63 -36.08
C LYS A 913 -13.26 -13.69 -34.56
N ALA A 914 -12.07 -13.93 -33.99
CA ALA A 914 -11.81 -13.99 -32.54
C ALA A 914 -11.33 -12.63 -31.98
N PRO A 915 -11.67 -12.24 -30.73
CA PRO A 915 -11.38 -10.91 -30.21
C PRO A 915 -9.87 -10.66 -30.00
N ASP A 916 -9.13 -11.75 -29.81
CA ASP A 916 -7.67 -11.80 -29.63
C ASP A 916 -6.92 -12.24 -30.91
N GLY A 917 -7.63 -12.42 -32.03
CA GLY A 917 -7.03 -12.86 -33.29
C GLY A 917 -6.66 -14.35 -33.35
N VAL A 918 -6.88 -15.13 -32.28
CA VAL A 918 -6.47 -16.55 -32.21
C VAL A 918 -7.63 -17.47 -32.63
N PRO A 919 -7.46 -18.38 -33.63
CA PRO A 919 -8.49 -19.32 -34.02
C PRO A 919 -9.00 -20.17 -32.85
N ARG A 920 -10.32 -20.44 -32.79
CA ARG A 920 -10.93 -21.35 -31.80
C ARG A 920 -11.38 -22.63 -32.48
N SER A 921 -11.14 -23.75 -31.80
CA SER A 921 -11.68 -25.09 -32.13
C SER A 921 -11.93 -25.85 -30.83
N ASP A 922 -12.73 -25.23 -29.95
CA ASP A 922 -12.91 -25.65 -28.56
C ASP A 922 -14.32 -26.20 -28.31
N THR A 923 -14.48 -26.99 -27.25
CA THR A 923 -15.82 -27.32 -26.73
C THR A 923 -16.44 -26.11 -26.06
N ALA A 924 -17.77 -26.03 -26.13
CA ALA A 924 -18.53 -24.95 -25.53
C ALA A 924 -19.77 -25.48 -24.82
N SER A 925 -20.09 -24.88 -23.68
CA SER A 925 -21.26 -25.18 -22.87
C SER A 925 -22.41 -24.23 -23.19
N VAL A 926 -23.63 -24.77 -23.21
CA VAL A 926 -24.86 -24.00 -23.47
C VAL A 926 -25.65 -23.84 -22.17
N TYR A 927 -26.10 -22.63 -21.91
CA TYR A 927 -26.81 -22.21 -20.71
C TYR A 927 -28.16 -21.59 -21.10
N GLY A 928 -29.21 -21.83 -20.32
CA GLY A 928 -30.55 -21.25 -20.57
C GLY A 928 -31.55 -22.23 -21.17
N SER A 929 -32.29 -21.81 -22.20
CA SER A 929 -33.33 -22.63 -22.84
C SER A 929 -33.39 -22.38 -24.35
N LYS A 930 -34.15 -23.20 -25.10
CA LYS A 930 -34.29 -23.03 -26.56
C LYS A 930 -34.79 -21.65 -27.00
N ASN A 931 -35.52 -20.94 -26.12
CA ASN A 931 -36.07 -19.61 -26.39
C ASN A 931 -35.21 -18.47 -25.81
N GLY A 932 -34.05 -18.79 -25.23
CA GLY A 932 -33.18 -17.84 -24.54
C GLY A 932 -31.94 -18.54 -24.01
N TYR A 933 -30.87 -18.60 -24.80
CA TYR A 933 -29.63 -19.26 -24.43
C TYR A 933 -28.36 -18.45 -24.67
N VAL A 934 -27.34 -18.85 -23.91
CA VAL A 934 -25.97 -18.34 -23.98
C VAL A 934 -25.03 -19.52 -24.22
N VAL A 935 -24.03 -19.34 -25.07
CA VAL A 935 -22.97 -20.31 -25.31
C VAL A 935 -21.65 -19.73 -24.81
N VAL A 936 -20.91 -20.50 -24.01
CA VAL A 936 -19.62 -20.10 -23.43
C VAL A 936 -18.54 -21.11 -23.84
N ASN A 937 -17.42 -20.62 -24.33
CA ASN A 937 -16.26 -21.45 -24.65
C ASN A 937 -15.64 -22.02 -23.36
N ASP A 938 -15.51 -23.34 -23.26
CA ASP A 938 -15.10 -24.00 -22.01
C ASP A 938 -13.63 -23.70 -21.65
N ARG A 939 -12.78 -23.38 -22.64
CA ARG A 939 -11.36 -23.06 -22.45
C ARG A 939 -11.15 -21.60 -22.09
N THR A 940 -11.81 -20.68 -22.80
CA THR A 940 -11.55 -19.24 -22.65
C THR A 940 -12.51 -18.53 -21.71
N GLY A 941 -13.67 -19.12 -21.39
CA GLY A 941 -14.73 -18.46 -20.62
C GLY A 941 -15.42 -17.33 -21.39
N GLU A 942 -15.16 -17.21 -22.69
CA GLU A 942 -15.78 -16.19 -23.55
C GLU A 942 -17.22 -16.56 -23.88
N VAL A 943 -18.13 -15.59 -23.80
CA VAL A 943 -19.46 -15.73 -24.38
C VAL A 943 -19.32 -15.66 -25.89
N VAL A 944 -19.65 -16.75 -26.58
CA VAL A 944 -19.47 -16.86 -28.04
C VAL A 944 -20.77 -16.64 -28.81
N GLN A 945 -21.92 -16.83 -28.16
CA GLN A 945 -23.23 -16.60 -28.76
C GLN A 945 -24.29 -16.31 -27.68
N VAL A 946 -25.20 -15.39 -28.01
CA VAL A 946 -26.45 -15.13 -27.28
C VAL A 946 -27.62 -15.20 -28.26
N SER A 947 -28.71 -15.86 -27.90
CA SER A 947 -29.90 -15.97 -28.75
C SER A 947 -30.71 -14.66 -28.80
N GLY A 948 -31.57 -14.45 -29.79
CA GLY A 948 -32.55 -13.36 -29.77
C GLY A 948 -33.72 -13.67 -28.84
N LYS A 949 -33.68 -13.24 -27.57
CA LYS A 949 -34.75 -13.48 -26.58
C LYS A 949 -36.06 -12.75 -26.94
N ASN A 950 -35.93 -11.66 -27.69
CA ASN A 950 -37.03 -10.85 -28.23
C ASN A 950 -37.45 -11.24 -29.65
N ASP A 951 -36.81 -12.24 -30.27
CA ASP A 951 -37.17 -12.75 -31.59
C ASP A 951 -37.88 -14.11 -31.48
N PRO A 952 -39.22 -14.16 -31.58
CA PRO A 952 -39.97 -15.40 -31.49
C PRO A 952 -39.71 -16.37 -32.66
N GLY A 953 -39.04 -15.91 -33.73
CA GLY A 953 -38.60 -16.73 -34.86
C GLY A 953 -37.18 -17.26 -34.74
N TRP A 954 -36.48 -17.03 -33.61
CA TRP A 954 -35.08 -17.42 -33.45
C TRP A 954 -34.87 -18.94 -33.59
N ILE A 955 -34.07 -19.34 -34.58
CA ILE A 955 -33.71 -20.74 -34.80
C ILE A 955 -32.43 -21.04 -34.01
N PRO A 956 -32.45 -21.96 -33.01
CA PRO A 956 -31.26 -22.34 -32.28
C PRO A 956 -30.17 -22.90 -33.20
N ASP A 957 -28.90 -22.66 -32.87
CA ASP A 957 -27.79 -23.20 -33.65
C ASP A 957 -27.92 -24.73 -33.72
N SER A 958 -27.99 -25.26 -34.95
CA SER A 958 -28.17 -26.68 -35.26
C SER A 958 -27.13 -27.61 -34.62
N ARG A 959 -25.97 -27.06 -34.20
CA ARG A 959 -24.88 -27.79 -33.54
C ARG A 959 -25.11 -27.99 -32.05
N ILE A 960 -26.06 -27.27 -31.45
CA ILE A 960 -26.36 -27.38 -30.02
C ILE A 960 -27.03 -28.72 -29.73
N LYS A 961 -26.40 -29.48 -28.83
CA LYS A 961 -26.96 -30.68 -28.22
C LYS A 961 -27.50 -30.33 -26.84
N TRP A 962 -28.80 -30.14 -26.75
CA TRP A 962 -29.50 -29.95 -25.48
C TRP A 962 -29.46 -31.26 -24.68
N LYS A 963 -29.33 -31.15 -23.36
CA LYS A 963 -29.45 -32.30 -22.45
C LYS A 963 -30.88 -32.84 -22.39
#